data_AF-A0A931P229-F1
#
_entry.id   AF-A0A931P229-F1
#
_cell.length_a   1.000
_cell.length_b   1.000
_cell.length_c   1.000
_cell.angle_alpha   90.00
_cell.angle_beta   90.00
_cell.angle_gamma   90.00
#
_symmetry.space_group_name_H-M   'P 1'
#
loop_
_entity.id
_entity.type
_entity.pdbx_description
1 polymer ?
#
loop_
_entity_poly.entity_id
_entity_poly.type
_entity_poly.pdbx_seq_one_letter_code
_entity_poly.pdbx_strand_id
1 'polypeptide(L)'
;MMLVSRYQVRSERPANQTQQSRRTPVTFASLTPIQFRWKYFFGSIFVVISAIGLMIWSDRRPGSSGPNSTAEAAYLRKEWNTAAKLANDRLRIEKNDVEALRILARSMARQGKDDLATAIYENRIKLDGMLAEDRFLLGQMIARQGNGDLALGVWKKALDTNPEHAEMLESLASLSAQKLRVEEAAAAAESLAKMPGQEAKGHLLGGIFQSMMENYPGSVTSLRKAFEISPEVRTEFMSPDRVSKLFARNLLRTGSALEVAGILKREGSGISDGDDESAWLMARAELQLGKASPESALQKKAFDFRQNHPLEIEPAPFAGEAQCTKCHEEIVRNHSGSRHANSFRHGPSLTQLPLPEKPLKDPDDPEVTHHFEKNQDRVEIVTRKGDQELLRVLADYAFGTAERYVTMVGRDGDGQYRAARLSHYSGPDGSGWDRTSGDADQADKAKDVLGQTVHVRDGVVRCLACHVTSPRDFRKDATERSAAFGDRGLGCESCHGPGSNHLIAAKAEMPDLAIRSLLGIDGHGMNKVCVDCHTVGDPNEIRASPEDPKWVRSAGVTFPLSRCFTQSQGKLSCITCHDPHSSEKIATVTFESKCIQCHSRPMVEVKRDNSTEFRAETVCRTGATKDCLNCHMPRIPVPVLHESLTDHYIRVRK
;
A
#
# COMPACT_ATOMS: atom_id res chain seq x y z
N MET A 1 -46.54 -16.24 -37.27
CA MET A 1 -47.74 -16.87 -36.67
C MET A 1 -48.07 -16.14 -35.36
N MET A 2 -49.27 -16.37 -34.82
CA MET A 2 -49.88 -15.82 -33.58
C MET A 2 -48.94 -15.76 -32.34
N LEU A 3 -49.11 -14.89 -31.32
CA LEU A 3 -49.98 -13.72 -31.04
C LEU A 3 -49.40 -12.91 -29.84
N VAL A 4 -49.67 -11.59 -29.76
CA VAL A 4 -49.93 -10.70 -28.57
C VAL A 4 -49.17 -10.97 -27.22
N SER A 5 -48.53 -10.01 -26.51
CA SER A 5 -48.87 -8.57 -26.34
C SER A 5 -47.68 -7.61 -26.05
N ARG A 6 -47.95 -6.30 -26.13
CA ARG A 6 -47.25 -5.14 -25.49
C ARG A 6 -48.25 -4.40 -24.57
N TYR A 7 -48.06 -3.26 -23.89
CA TYR A 7 -47.03 -2.20 -23.72
C TYR A 7 -47.01 -1.82 -22.20
N GLN A 8 -45.94 -1.34 -21.54
CA GLN A 8 -45.36 0.03 -21.50
C GLN A 8 -46.36 1.18 -21.24
N VAL A 9 -46.03 2.12 -20.32
CA VAL A 9 -46.22 3.60 -20.42
C VAL A 9 -45.58 4.34 -19.22
N ARG A 10 -45.37 5.66 -19.38
CA ARG A 10 -44.68 6.59 -18.45
C ARG A 10 -45.60 7.25 -17.39
N SER A 11 -44.96 7.97 -16.47
CA SER A 11 -45.50 8.90 -15.47
C SER A 11 -46.01 10.23 -16.03
N GLU A 12 -46.93 10.92 -15.31
CA GLU A 12 -46.93 12.39 -15.12
C GLU A 12 -47.90 12.88 -14.00
N ARG A 13 -47.84 14.18 -13.66
CA ARG A 13 -48.65 15.00 -12.70
C ARG A 13 -48.70 16.46 -13.25
N PRO A 14 -49.34 17.52 -12.66
CA PRO A 14 -50.20 17.65 -11.45
C PRO A 14 -51.48 18.57 -11.58
N ALA A 15 -52.23 18.74 -10.46
CA ALA A 15 -53.05 19.92 -10.07
C ALA A 15 -54.39 20.22 -10.85
N ASN A 16 -55.34 21.09 -10.44
CA ASN A 16 -55.49 22.01 -9.27
C ASN A 16 -56.99 22.42 -9.00
N GLN A 17 -57.25 23.29 -8.00
CA GLN A 17 -58.48 24.10 -7.68
C GLN A 17 -59.70 23.38 -7.06
N THR A 18 -60.66 23.97 -6.29
CA THR A 18 -60.89 25.23 -5.48
C THR A 18 -62.11 24.94 -4.51
N GLN A 19 -62.76 25.78 -3.67
CA GLN A 19 -62.74 27.22 -3.33
C GLN A 19 -63.04 27.50 -1.81
N GLN A 20 -64.15 28.16 -1.41
CA GLN A 20 -64.50 28.60 -0.02
C GLN A 20 -66.03 28.74 0.23
N SER A 21 -66.53 28.53 1.47
CA SER A 21 -67.07 29.61 2.36
C SER A 21 -68.18 29.26 3.40
N ARG A 22 -68.15 29.99 4.55
CA ARG A 22 -69.24 30.46 5.46
C ARG A 22 -70.04 29.54 6.45
N ARG A 23 -69.97 29.95 7.73
CA ARG A 23 -71.03 29.98 8.81
C ARG A 23 -71.47 28.62 9.43
N THR A 24 -71.94 28.47 10.69
CA THR A 24 -72.19 29.38 11.87
C THR A 24 -72.11 28.55 13.20
N PRO A 25 -72.18 29.13 14.44
CA PRO A 25 -71.56 28.52 15.65
C PRO A 25 -72.45 28.29 16.91
N VAL A 26 -71.80 27.83 18.01
CA VAL A 26 -72.17 27.88 19.45
C VAL A 26 -73.09 26.78 20.04
N THR A 27 -72.58 26.05 21.05
CA THR A 27 -73.19 25.96 22.42
C THR A 27 -72.22 25.34 23.44
N PHE A 28 -72.31 25.77 24.71
CA PHE A 28 -71.63 25.18 25.87
C PHE A 28 -72.65 24.41 26.71
N ALA A 29 -72.22 23.30 27.33
CA ALA A 29 -72.93 22.66 28.45
C ALA A 29 -71.89 22.11 29.44
N SER A 30 -72.16 22.23 30.75
CA SER A 30 -71.19 21.98 31.82
C SER A 30 -71.44 20.66 32.56
N LEU A 31 -70.36 20.09 33.13
CA LEU A 31 -70.40 18.97 34.08
C LEU A 31 -69.52 19.28 35.30
N THR A 32 -69.89 18.72 36.46
CA THR A 32 -69.37 19.09 37.78
C THR A 32 -68.28 18.13 38.31
N PRO A 33 -67.45 18.52 39.31
CA PRO A 33 -66.15 17.89 39.53
C PRO A 33 -65.99 17.23 40.92
N ILE A 34 -66.33 15.94 41.09
CA ILE A 34 -66.18 15.23 42.39
C ILE A 34 -65.53 13.82 42.27
N GLN A 35 -64.64 13.59 41.30
CA GLN A 35 -63.85 12.33 41.23
C GLN A 35 -62.34 12.49 40.98
N PHE A 36 -61.81 13.72 40.99
CA PHE A 36 -60.46 14.01 40.46
C PHE A 36 -59.30 14.11 41.49
N ARG A 37 -59.51 13.73 42.77
CA ARG A 37 -58.47 13.91 43.83
C ARG A 37 -57.63 12.68 44.19
N TRP A 38 -58.03 11.46 43.83
CA TRP A 38 -57.30 10.24 44.25
C TRP A 38 -56.19 9.80 43.28
N LYS A 39 -56.36 9.95 41.95
CA LYS A 39 -55.35 9.53 40.96
C LYS A 39 -54.00 10.26 41.11
N TYR A 40 -54.02 11.54 41.47
CA TYR A 40 -52.80 12.34 41.58
C TYR A 40 -51.98 12.04 42.84
N PHE A 41 -52.59 11.56 43.92
CA PHE A 41 -51.87 11.27 45.17
C PHE A 41 -51.01 10.01 45.05
N PHE A 42 -51.53 8.94 44.45
CA PHE A 42 -50.72 7.74 44.15
C PHE A 42 -49.77 7.97 42.98
N GLY A 43 -50.14 8.77 41.98
CA GLY A 43 -49.26 9.13 40.86
C GLY A 43 -48.02 9.91 41.32
N SER A 44 -48.16 10.90 42.19
CA SER A 44 -47.02 11.65 42.74
C SER A 44 -46.13 10.79 43.63
N ILE A 45 -46.71 9.92 44.47
CA ILE A 45 -45.96 8.93 45.26
C ILE A 45 -45.14 8.00 44.34
N PHE A 46 -45.72 7.50 43.25
CA PHE A 46 -44.99 6.62 42.33
C PHE A 46 -43.85 7.34 41.60
N VAL A 47 -44.04 8.61 41.20
CA VAL A 47 -42.98 9.45 40.62
C VAL A 47 -41.88 9.74 41.64
N VAL A 48 -42.22 10.04 42.90
CA VAL A 48 -41.25 10.30 43.98
C VAL A 48 -40.48 9.02 44.34
N ILE A 49 -41.15 7.87 44.45
CA ILE A 49 -40.49 6.57 44.68
C ILE A 49 -39.62 6.18 43.48
N SER A 50 -40.03 6.49 42.25
CA SER A 50 -39.20 6.25 41.05
C SER A 50 -37.99 7.19 41.00
N ALA A 51 -38.13 8.46 41.41
CA ALA A 51 -37.02 9.42 41.48
C ALA A 51 -36.04 9.09 42.62
N ILE A 52 -36.54 8.69 43.79
CA ILE A 52 -35.73 8.18 44.89
C ILE A 52 -35.06 6.85 44.49
N GLY A 53 -35.77 5.97 43.79
CA GLY A 53 -35.22 4.75 43.21
C GLY A 53 -34.09 5.03 42.20
N LEU A 54 -34.27 6.02 41.32
CA LEU A 54 -33.23 6.48 40.39
C LEU A 54 -32.05 7.16 41.10
N MET A 55 -32.28 7.91 42.18
CA MET A 55 -31.20 8.43 43.03
C MET A 55 -30.41 7.28 43.67
N ILE A 56 -31.08 6.38 44.40
CA ILE A 56 -30.46 5.20 45.06
C ILE A 56 -29.78 4.27 44.05
N TRP A 57 -30.27 4.20 42.81
CA TRP A 57 -29.66 3.44 41.72
C TRP A 57 -28.46 4.19 41.11
N SER A 58 -28.50 5.52 40.98
CA SER A 58 -27.36 6.33 40.54
C SER A 58 -26.20 6.33 41.55
N ASP A 59 -26.51 6.21 42.83
CA ASP A 59 -25.57 6.02 43.94
C ASP A 59 -24.95 4.61 43.95
N ARG A 60 -25.54 3.67 43.21
CA ARG A 60 -25.12 2.26 43.06
C ARG A 60 -24.38 2.00 41.74
N ARG A 61 -23.69 3.00 41.19
CA ARG A 61 -22.59 2.73 40.25
C ARG A 61 -21.49 1.94 41.00
N PRO A 62 -20.86 0.93 40.38
CA PRO A 62 -19.60 0.40 40.86
C PRO A 62 -18.59 1.55 41.01
N GLY A 63 -18.00 1.71 42.21
CA GLY A 63 -17.01 2.75 42.52
C GLY A 63 -17.44 3.80 43.58
N SER A 64 -18.72 3.91 43.95
CA SER A 64 -19.21 5.05 44.78
C SER A 64 -18.75 5.10 46.25
N SER A 65 -18.16 4.04 46.80
CA SER A 65 -17.83 3.95 48.24
C SER A 65 -16.47 3.31 48.60
N GLY A 66 -15.59 3.08 47.61
CA GLY A 66 -14.27 2.51 47.85
C GLY A 66 -13.23 3.52 48.38
N PRO A 67 -12.15 3.09 49.09
CA PRO A 67 -11.10 3.98 49.59
C PRO A 67 -10.38 4.81 48.52
N ASN A 68 -10.37 4.34 47.27
CA ASN A 68 -9.75 5.01 46.12
C ASN A 68 -10.74 5.75 45.22
N SER A 69 -12.04 5.78 45.56
CA SER A 69 -13.12 6.32 44.72
C SER A 69 -12.90 7.75 44.23
N THR A 70 -12.27 8.61 45.04
CA THR A 70 -11.93 10.00 44.66
C THR A 70 -10.78 10.07 43.66
N ALA A 71 -9.76 9.21 43.80
CA ALA A 71 -8.64 9.09 42.88
C ALA A 71 -9.07 8.46 41.54
N GLU A 72 -9.92 7.43 41.60
CA GLU A 72 -10.55 6.78 40.45
C GLU A 72 -11.46 7.76 39.69
N ALA A 73 -12.32 8.51 40.39
CA ALA A 73 -13.17 9.52 39.76
C ALA A 73 -12.35 10.66 39.11
N ALA A 74 -11.22 11.05 39.69
CA ALA A 74 -10.28 11.99 39.06
C ALA A 74 -9.61 11.37 37.81
N TYR A 75 -9.24 10.09 37.86
CA TYR A 75 -8.69 9.36 36.72
C TYR A 75 -9.70 9.30 35.56
N LEU A 76 -10.96 8.93 35.83
CA LEU A 76 -12.02 8.86 34.83
C LEU A 76 -12.36 10.23 34.21
N ARG A 77 -12.16 11.34 34.94
CA ARG A 77 -12.25 12.72 34.39
C ARG A 77 -10.99 13.19 33.65
N LYS A 78 -9.99 12.33 33.47
CA LYS A 78 -8.67 12.62 32.87
C LYS A 78 -7.83 13.64 33.66
N GLU A 79 -8.13 13.83 34.94
CA GLU A 79 -7.40 14.73 35.85
C GLU A 79 -6.14 14.04 36.40
N TRP A 80 -5.24 13.58 35.52
CA TRP A 80 -4.14 12.67 35.87
C TRP A 80 -3.26 13.16 37.03
N ASN A 81 -3.01 14.48 37.12
CA ASN A 81 -2.27 15.09 38.24
C ASN A 81 -3.00 14.94 39.58
N THR A 82 -4.32 15.15 39.60
CA THR A 82 -5.19 15.00 40.77
C THR A 82 -5.30 13.53 41.18
N ALA A 83 -5.51 12.63 40.21
CA ALA A 83 -5.58 11.19 40.43
C ALA A 83 -4.27 10.64 41.03
N ALA A 84 -3.11 11.00 40.45
CA ALA A 84 -1.80 10.65 40.98
C ALA A 84 -1.58 11.17 42.40
N LYS A 85 -1.99 12.41 42.70
CA LYS A 85 -1.86 12.98 44.05
C LYS A 85 -2.71 12.19 45.06
N LEU A 86 -3.99 11.99 44.79
CA LEU A 86 -4.92 11.30 45.71
C LEU A 86 -4.49 9.85 45.95
N ALA A 87 -4.08 9.14 44.90
CA ALA A 87 -3.53 7.79 45.01
C ALA A 87 -2.24 7.74 45.84
N ASN A 88 -1.32 8.70 45.65
CA ASN A 88 -0.10 8.79 46.46
C ASN A 88 -0.39 9.16 47.93
N ASP A 89 -1.39 10.00 48.19
CA ASP A 89 -1.83 10.32 49.56
C ASP A 89 -2.45 9.09 50.25
N ARG A 90 -3.18 8.22 49.53
CA ARG A 90 -3.63 6.90 50.03
C ARG A 90 -2.45 5.96 50.32
N LEU A 91 -1.43 5.92 49.45
CA LEU A 91 -0.23 5.10 49.64
C LEU A 91 0.67 5.54 50.81
N ARG A 92 0.49 6.75 51.35
CA ARG A 92 1.10 7.16 52.63
C ARG A 92 0.45 6.49 53.84
N ILE A 93 -0.84 6.18 53.75
CA ILE A 93 -1.62 5.48 54.79
C ILE A 93 -1.40 3.97 54.66
N GLU A 94 -1.63 3.43 53.46
CA GLU A 94 -1.55 1.99 53.20
C GLU A 94 -0.59 1.72 52.04
N LYS A 95 0.68 1.46 52.38
CA LYS A 95 1.79 1.43 51.41
C LYS A 95 1.60 0.47 50.23
N ASN A 96 0.85 -0.62 50.41
CA ASN A 96 0.67 -1.69 49.42
C ASN A 96 -0.77 -1.79 48.88
N ASP A 97 -1.59 -0.74 49.00
CA ASP A 97 -2.90 -0.68 48.34
C ASP A 97 -2.71 -0.80 46.80
N VAL A 98 -3.08 -1.96 46.24
CA VAL A 98 -2.86 -2.30 44.83
C VAL A 98 -3.64 -1.39 43.89
N GLU A 99 -4.82 -0.92 44.30
CA GLU A 99 -5.63 -0.03 43.45
C GLU A 99 -5.08 1.40 43.47
N ALA A 100 -4.60 1.88 44.63
CA ALA A 100 -3.85 3.12 44.70
C ALA A 100 -2.55 3.05 43.88
N LEU A 101 -1.83 1.92 43.90
CA LEU A 101 -0.66 1.71 43.04
C LEU A 101 -1.03 1.76 41.55
N ARG A 102 -2.13 1.11 41.17
CA ARG A 102 -2.65 1.07 39.79
C ARG A 102 -3.05 2.47 39.31
N ILE A 103 -3.87 3.20 40.05
CA ILE A 103 -4.29 4.57 39.70
C ILE A 103 -3.06 5.49 39.59
N LEU A 104 -2.07 5.37 40.49
CA LEU A 104 -0.82 6.13 40.41
C LEU A 104 -0.01 5.78 39.15
N ALA A 105 0.23 4.50 38.88
CA ALA A 105 1.00 4.04 37.73
C ALA A 105 0.34 4.44 36.40
N ARG A 106 -0.98 4.23 36.28
CA ARG A 106 -1.77 4.69 35.12
C ARG A 106 -1.67 6.20 34.94
N SER A 107 -1.88 6.96 36.02
CA SER A 107 -1.80 8.43 35.97
C SER A 107 -0.43 8.93 35.53
N MET A 108 0.65 8.28 35.97
CA MET A 108 2.02 8.62 35.53
C MET A 108 2.25 8.27 34.05
N ALA A 109 1.83 7.09 33.58
CA ALA A 109 1.96 6.69 32.18
C ALA A 109 1.14 7.57 31.21
N ARG A 110 -0.06 8.02 31.64
CA ARG A 110 -0.89 9.00 30.92
C ARG A 110 -0.28 10.42 30.91
N GLN A 111 0.72 10.69 31.75
CA GLN A 111 1.50 11.94 31.78
C GLN A 111 2.86 11.83 31.06
N GLY A 112 3.19 10.69 30.46
CA GLY A 112 4.52 10.44 29.88
C GLY A 112 5.64 10.28 30.92
N LYS A 113 5.30 10.04 32.20
CA LYS A 113 6.26 9.85 33.30
C LYS A 113 6.64 8.37 33.40
N ASP A 114 7.18 7.87 32.29
CA ASP A 114 7.22 6.44 31.97
C ASP A 114 8.12 5.65 32.93
N ASP A 115 9.24 6.22 33.37
CA ASP A 115 10.14 5.59 34.35
C ASP A 115 9.42 5.33 35.69
N LEU A 116 8.62 6.29 36.16
CA LEU A 116 7.90 6.19 37.44
C LEU A 116 6.75 5.18 37.35
N ALA A 117 6.05 5.14 36.22
CA ALA A 117 5.00 4.15 35.98
C ALA A 117 5.58 2.74 35.87
N THR A 118 6.64 2.57 35.07
CA THR A 118 7.34 1.29 34.88
C THR A 118 7.88 0.75 36.21
N ALA A 119 8.52 1.59 37.02
CA ALA A 119 9.01 1.21 38.34
C ALA A 119 7.90 0.70 39.29
N ILE A 120 6.67 1.23 39.22
CA ILE A 120 5.53 0.71 39.98
C ILE A 120 5.02 -0.60 39.38
N TYR A 121 4.85 -0.65 38.05
CA TYR A 121 4.34 -1.81 37.34
C TYR A 121 5.23 -3.06 37.52
N GLU A 122 6.55 -2.92 37.40
CA GLU A 122 7.48 -4.05 37.54
C GLU A 122 7.66 -4.49 39.00
N ASN A 123 7.96 -3.54 39.90
CA ASN A 123 8.38 -3.88 41.26
C ASN A 123 7.22 -4.13 42.22
N ARG A 124 6.01 -3.58 41.94
CA ARG A 124 4.92 -3.50 42.92
C ARG A 124 3.61 -4.13 42.48
N ILE A 125 3.25 -4.05 41.19
CA ILE A 125 2.05 -4.70 40.64
C ILE A 125 2.39 -6.08 40.04
N LYS A 126 3.53 -6.16 39.33
CA LYS A 126 4.00 -7.32 38.54
C LYS A 126 3.08 -7.69 37.38
N LEU A 127 3.62 -8.41 36.39
CA LEU A 127 2.90 -8.75 35.14
C LEU A 127 1.57 -9.47 35.39
N ASP A 128 1.51 -10.33 36.42
CA ASP A 128 0.32 -11.12 36.77
C ASP A 128 -0.78 -10.26 37.41
N GLY A 129 -0.41 -9.21 38.15
CA GLY A 129 -1.34 -8.28 38.79
C GLY A 129 -1.91 -7.19 37.85
N MET A 130 -1.47 -7.16 36.60
CA MET A 130 -1.92 -6.18 35.61
C MET A 130 -3.31 -6.51 35.04
N LEU A 131 -4.13 -5.48 34.88
CA LEU A 131 -5.35 -5.49 34.08
C LEU A 131 -5.05 -5.09 32.63
N ALA A 132 -6.06 -5.14 31.76
CA ALA A 132 -5.88 -4.84 30.34
C ALA A 132 -5.37 -3.40 30.07
N GLU A 133 -5.88 -2.39 30.79
CA GLU A 133 -5.38 -1.00 30.69
C GLU A 133 -3.95 -0.85 31.23
N ASP A 134 -3.55 -1.66 32.23
CA ASP A 134 -2.19 -1.66 32.76
C ASP A 134 -1.20 -2.16 31.69
N ARG A 135 -1.56 -3.26 30.99
CA ARG A 135 -0.79 -3.79 29.85
C ARG A 135 -0.85 -2.87 28.62
N PHE A 136 -1.96 -2.17 28.40
CA PHE A 136 -2.07 -1.15 27.36
C PHE A 136 -1.04 -0.05 27.55
N LEU A 137 -1.02 0.54 28.75
CA LEU A 137 -0.09 1.63 29.09
C LEU A 137 1.36 1.16 29.13
N LEU A 138 1.64 -0.04 29.62
CA LEU A 138 2.97 -0.65 29.51
C LEU A 138 3.46 -0.71 28.05
N GLY A 139 2.61 -1.20 27.14
CA GLY A 139 2.94 -1.22 25.71
C GLY A 139 3.11 0.18 25.09
N GLN A 140 2.37 1.21 25.55
CA GLN A 140 2.61 2.59 25.10
C GLN A 140 4.01 3.09 25.49
N MET A 141 4.44 2.84 26.73
CA MET A 141 5.75 3.29 27.21
C MET A 141 6.88 2.58 26.45
N ILE A 142 6.74 1.27 26.24
CA ILE A 142 7.65 0.46 25.42
C ILE A 142 7.70 0.96 23.96
N ALA A 143 6.57 1.39 23.39
CA ALA A 143 6.51 1.98 22.06
C ALA A 143 7.18 3.37 22.00
N ARG A 144 7.01 4.22 23.02
CA ARG A 144 7.68 5.52 23.14
C ARG A 144 9.20 5.38 23.29
N GLN A 145 9.67 4.29 23.90
CA GLN A 145 11.09 3.90 23.95
C GLN A 145 11.61 3.30 22.63
N GLY A 146 10.80 3.28 21.55
CA GLY A 146 11.16 2.79 20.22
C GLY A 146 11.02 1.27 20.03
N ASN A 147 10.75 0.51 21.09
CA ASN A 147 10.66 -0.96 21.05
C ASN A 147 9.27 -1.45 20.60
N GLY A 148 8.83 -0.98 19.43
CA GLY A 148 7.46 -1.18 18.93
C GLY A 148 7.07 -2.65 18.70
N ASP A 149 8.02 -3.56 18.47
CA ASP A 149 7.71 -4.99 18.34
C ASP A 149 7.34 -5.64 19.68
N LEU A 150 8.04 -5.28 20.77
CA LEU A 150 7.67 -5.71 22.12
C LEU A 150 6.31 -5.12 22.53
N ALA A 151 6.03 -3.86 22.18
CA ALA A 151 4.74 -3.21 22.43
C ALA A 151 3.57 -3.95 21.75
N LEU A 152 3.68 -4.27 20.46
CA LEU A 152 2.68 -5.08 19.74
C LEU A 152 2.52 -6.47 20.38
N GLY A 153 3.62 -7.10 20.83
CA GLY A 153 3.58 -8.39 21.52
C GLY A 153 2.89 -8.35 22.89
N VAL A 154 3.04 -7.27 23.65
CA VAL A 154 2.35 -7.05 24.93
C VAL A 154 0.86 -6.80 24.71
N TRP A 155 0.49 -5.99 23.71
CA TRP A 155 -0.92 -5.69 23.41
C TRP A 155 -1.68 -6.92 22.89
N LYS A 156 -1.11 -7.72 21.98
CA LYS A 156 -1.73 -8.98 21.52
C LYS A 156 -2.08 -9.91 22.69
N LYS A 157 -1.10 -10.19 23.56
CA LYS A 157 -1.29 -11.03 24.75
C LYS A 157 -2.31 -10.48 25.76
N ALA A 158 -2.54 -9.16 25.77
CA ALA A 158 -3.59 -8.57 26.57
C ALA A 158 -4.97 -8.77 25.92
N LEU A 159 -5.08 -8.56 24.59
CA LEU A 159 -6.31 -8.76 23.82
C LEU A 159 -6.78 -10.22 23.81
N ASP A 160 -5.86 -11.20 23.85
CA ASP A 160 -6.16 -12.62 24.02
C ASP A 160 -6.99 -12.90 25.29
N THR A 161 -6.92 -12.02 26.30
CA THR A 161 -7.66 -12.12 27.58
C THR A 161 -8.77 -11.08 27.74
N ASN A 162 -8.72 -9.97 27.00
CA ASN A 162 -9.74 -8.92 26.98
C ASN A 162 -9.77 -8.27 25.58
N PRO A 163 -10.56 -8.82 24.64
CA PRO A 163 -10.56 -8.37 23.25
C PRO A 163 -11.23 -7.00 23.06
N GLU A 164 -12.03 -6.52 24.01
CA GLU A 164 -12.85 -5.31 23.89
C GLU A 164 -12.16 -4.05 24.47
N HIS A 165 -10.87 -3.85 24.16
CA HIS A 165 -10.10 -2.68 24.62
C HIS A 165 -9.83 -1.67 23.50
N ALA A 166 -10.77 -0.74 23.28
CA ALA A 166 -10.77 0.22 22.17
C ALA A 166 -9.43 0.96 21.93
N GLU A 167 -8.89 1.64 22.96
CA GLU A 167 -7.61 2.40 22.81
C GLU A 167 -6.42 1.49 22.43
N MET A 168 -6.45 0.22 22.85
CA MET A 168 -5.40 -0.76 22.59
C MET A 168 -5.52 -1.29 21.16
N LEU A 169 -6.74 -1.53 20.67
CA LEU A 169 -7.00 -1.87 19.27
C LEU A 169 -6.59 -0.74 18.32
N GLU A 170 -6.91 0.52 18.63
CA GLU A 170 -6.46 1.68 17.84
C GLU A 170 -4.94 1.81 17.82
N SER A 171 -4.28 1.64 18.97
CA SER A 171 -2.82 1.75 19.08
C SER A 171 -2.10 0.59 18.39
N LEU A 172 -2.62 -0.65 18.57
CA LEU A 172 -2.16 -1.84 17.85
C LEU A 172 -2.28 -1.63 16.34
N ALA A 173 -3.41 -1.10 15.87
CA ALA A 173 -3.63 -0.86 14.45
C ALA A 173 -2.68 0.21 13.88
N SER A 174 -2.54 1.34 14.59
CA SER A 174 -1.71 2.47 14.18
C SER A 174 -0.22 2.09 14.14
N LEU A 175 0.28 1.42 15.18
CA LEU A 175 1.68 0.96 15.24
C LEU A 175 1.95 -0.18 14.25
N SER A 176 0.97 -1.06 14.00
CA SER A 176 1.07 -2.08 12.95
C SER A 176 1.23 -1.45 11.57
N ALA A 177 0.39 -0.45 11.23
CA ALA A 177 0.47 0.25 9.96
C ALA A 177 1.80 1.02 9.78
N GLN A 178 2.31 1.67 10.84
CA GLN A 178 3.63 2.31 10.84
C GLN A 178 4.77 1.31 10.57
N LYS A 179 4.63 0.07 11.04
CA LYS A 179 5.59 -1.03 10.81
C LYS A 179 5.22 -1.90 9.59
N LEU A 180 4.43 -1.35 8.66
CA LEU A 180 3.98 -1.97 7.40
C LEU A 180 3.23 -3.31 7.57
N ARG A 181 2.68 -3.59 8.76
CA ARG A 181 1.85 -4.78 9.05
C ARG A 181 0.37 -4.47 8.76
N VAL A 182 0.04 -4.21 7.50
CA VAL A 182 -1.26 -3.62 7.12
C VAL A 182 -2.44 -4.56 7.37
N GLU A 183 -2.27 -5.88 7.23
CA GLU A 183 -3.33 -6.85 7.52
C GLU A 183 -3.62 -6.94 9.03
N GLU A 184 -2.58 -6.81 9.86
CA GLU A 184 -2.69 -6.75 11.31
C GLU A 184 -3.41 -5.47 11.76
N ALA A 185 -3.11 -4.35 11.09
CA ALA A 185 -3.81 -3.08 11.28
C ALA A 185 -5.29 -3.16 10.86
N ALA A 186 -5.60 -3.83 9.75
CA ALA A 186 -6.96 -4.02 9.27
C ALA A 186 -7.78 -4.91 10.22
N ALA A 187 -7.23 -6.03 10.72
CA ALA A 187 -7.91 -6.90 11.67
C ALA A 187 -8.19 -6.22 13.03
N ALA A 188 -7.25 -5.40 13.50
CA ALA A 188 -7.44 -4.56 14.68
C ALA A 188 -8.55 -3.51 14.48
N ALA A 189 -8.58 -2.85 13.31
CA ALA A 189 -9.62 -1.90 12.96
C ALA A 189 -11.01 -2.55 12.76
N GLU A 190 -11.08 -3.77 12.20
CA GLU A 190 -12.32 -4.54 12.07
C GLU A 190 -12.87 -4.95 13.45
N SER A 191 -11.98 -5.29 14.39
CA SER A 191 -12.36 -5.57 15.78
C SER A 191 -12.92 -4.33 16.47
N LEU A 192 -12.24 -3.18 16.29
CA LEU A 192 -12.71 -1.89 16.80
C LEU A 192 -14.06 -1.47 16.18
N ALA A 193 -14.29 -1.78 14.90
CA ALA A 193 -15.54 -1.45 14.19
C ALA A 193 -16.77 -2.21 14.70
N LYS A 194 -16.57 -3.28 15.50
CA LYS A 194 -17.63 -4.08 16.14
C LYS A 194 -17.96 -3.61 17.57
N MET A 195 -17.14 -2.73 18.14
CA MET A 195 -17.33 -2.24 19.51
C MET A 195 -18.34 -1.07 19.56
N PRO A 196 -19.34 -1.10 20.47
CA PRO A 196 -20.29 -0.01 20.62
C PRO A 196 -19.63 1.35 20.93
N GLY A 197 -19.99 2.38 20.16
CA GLY A 197 -19.41 3.72 20.27
C GLY A 197 -18.02 3.87 19.65
N GLN A 198 -17.54 2.88 18.90
CA GLN A 198 -16.27 2.90 18.17
C GLN A 198 -16.43 2.52 16.69
N GLU A 199 -17.65 2.24 16.22
CA GLU A 199 -17.97 1.73 14.89
C GLU A 199 -17.44 2.66 13.80
N ALA A 200 -17.68 3.98 13.94
CA ALA A 200 -17.14 5.00 13.03
C ALA A 200 -15.60 5.00 13.01
N LYS A 201 -14.96 4.82 14.18
CA LYS A 201 -13.50 4.88 14.33
C LYS A 201 -12.83 3.66 13.72
N GLY A 202 -13.36 2.47 13.97
CA GLY A 202 -12.93 1.23 13.32
C GLY A 202 -13.15 1.25 11.80
N HIS A 203 -14.29 1.77 11.33
CA HIS A 203 -14.54 1.92 9.89
C HIS A 203 -13.63 2.95 9.21
N LEU A 204 -13.30 4.08 9.89
CA LEU A 204 -12.31 5.04 9.40
C LEU A 204 -10.94 4.38 9.22
N LEU A 205 -10.45 3.72 10.28
CA LEU A 205 -9.16 3.05 10.27
C LEU A 205 -9.11 1.91 9.23
N GLY A 206 -10.13 1.05 9.22
CA GLY A 206 -10.26 -0.04 8.25
C GLY A 206 -10.28 0.47 6.81
N GLY A 207 -10.97 1.58 6.55
CA GLY A 207 -10.99 2.23 5.24
C GLY A 207 -9.65 2.79 4.79
N ILE A 208 -8.85 3.33 5.73
CA ILE A 208 -7.46 3.76 5.46
C ILE A 208 -6.57 2.55 5.14
N PHE A 209 -6.62 1.50 5.96
CA PHE A 209 -5.76 0.32 5.77
C PHE A 209 -6.15 -0.50 4.53
N GLN A 210 -7.43 -0.58 4.18
CA GLN A 210 -7.90 -1.13 2.90
C GLN A 210 -7.36 -0.34 1.70
N SER A 211 -7.20 0.98 1.81
CA SER A 211 -6.53 1.79 0.77
C SER A 211 -5.03 1.48 0.67
N MET A 212 -4.35 1.27 1.80
CA MET A 212 -2.95 0.83 1.83
C MET A 212 -2.77 -0.59 1.27
N MET A 213 -3.82 -1.42 1.30
CA MET A 213 -3.88 -2.73 0.63
C MET A 213 -4.42 -2.66 -0.82
N GLU A 214 -4.56 -1.46 -1.40
CA GLU A 214 -5.12 -1.21 -2.75
C GLU A 214 -6.56 -1.73 -2.99
N ASN A 215 -7.24 -2.15 -1.91
CA ASN A 215 -8.65 -2.53 -1.93
C ASN A 215 -9.51 -1.25 -1.88
N TYR A 216 -9.50 -0.51 -2.99
CA TYR A 216 -10.25 0.74 -3.14
C TYR A 216 -11.78 0.55 -2.97
N PRO A 217 -12.44 -0.52 -3.45
CA PRO A 217 -13.86 -0.75 -3.19
C PRO A 217 -14.20 -0.97 -1.72
N GLY A 218 -13.39 -1.76 -1.01
CA GLY A 218 -13.50 -1.94 0.45
C GLY A 218 -13.27 -0.62 1.17
N SER A 219 -12.22 0.11 0.80
CA SER A 219 -11.88 1.43 1.35
C SER A 219 -13.04 2.43 1.20
N VAL A 220 -13.63 2.54 0.02
CA VAL A 220 -14.82 3.38 -0.24
C VAL A 220 -15.99 2.96 0.66
N THR A 221 -16.26 1.66 0.79
CA THR A 221 -17.35 1.14 1.62
C THR A 221 -17.15 1.48 3.11
N SER A 222 -15.94 1.25 3.63
CA SER A 222 -15.59 1.53 5.03
C SER A 222 -15.55 3.03 5.33
N LEU A 223 -14.93 3.85 4.46
CA LEU A 223 -14.88 5.31 4.65
C LEU A 223 -16.26 5.95 4.54
N ARG A 224 -17.12 5.49 3.63
CA ARG A 224 -18.52 5.95 3.56
C ARG A 224 -19.24 5.66 4.88
N LYS A 225 -19.21 4.41 5.34
CA LYS A 225 -19.86 4.01 6.60
C LYS A 225 -19.30 4.74 7.83
N ALA A 226 -18.01 5.07 7.85
CA ALA A 226 -17.41 5.86 8.92
C ALA A 226 -18.06 7.26 9.03
N PHE A 227 -18.19 7.96 7.90
CA PHE A 227 -18.77 9.31 7.85
C PHE A 227 -20.30 9.33 7.90
N GLU A 228 -20.99 8.23 7.54
CA GLU A 228 -22.42 8.04 7.79
C GLU A 228 -22.75 7.94 9.29
N ILE A 229 -21.84 7.36 10.10
CA ILE A 229 -22.01 7.24 11.56
C ILE A 229 -21.55 8.52 12.28
N SER A 230 -20.45 9.14 11.85
CA SER A 230 -19.88 10.34 12.46
C SER A 230 -19.07 11.16 11.43
N PRO A 231 -19.60 12.27 10.89
CA PRO A 231 -18.86 13.18 10.01
C PRO A 231 -17.58 13.75 10.67
N GLU A 232 -17.62 13.93 11.98
CA GLU A 232 -16.54 14.43 12.81
C GLU A 232 -15.48 13.39 13.21
N VAL A 233 -15.61 12.11 12.82
CA VAL A 233 -14.64 11.05 13.16
C VAL A 233 -13.22 11.36 12.63
N ARG A 234 -12.20 11.18 13.48
CA ARG A 234 -10.77 11.43 13.17
C ARG A 234 -9.89 10.27 13.64
N THR A 235 -8.69 10.18 13.08
CA THR A 235 -7.57 9.34 13.54
C THR A 235 -6.39 10.23 13.95
N GLU A 236 -5.56 9.77 14.87
CA GLU A 236 -4.42 10.54 15.38
C GLU A 236 -3.29 10.69 14.35
N PHE A 237 -3.11 9.71 13.45
CA PHE A 237 -1.98 9.67 12.51
C PHE A 237 -2.28 10.24 11.11
N MET A 238 -3.53 10.64 10.82
CA MET A 238 -3.92 11.23 9.54
C MET A 238 -4.93 12.36 9.73
N SER A 239 -4.56 13.56 9.27
CA SER A 239 -5.38 14.77 9.33
C SER A 239 -6.65 14.63 8.47
N PRO A 240 -7.75 15.32 8.82
CA PRO A 240 -9.04 15.18 8.14
C PRO A 240 -8.99 15.51 6.65
N ASP A 241 -8.11 16.42 6.21
CA ASP A 241 -7.93 16.77 4.80
C ASP A 241 -7.36 15.58 4.02
N ARG A 242 -6.32 14.93 4.55
CA ARG A 242 -5.69 13.76 3.94
C ARG A 242 -6.65 12.58 3.87
N VAL A 243 -7.49 12.37 4.90
CA VAL A 243 -8.56 11.36 4.87
C VAL A 243 -9.59 11.69 3.78
N SER A 244 -10.04 12.95 3.69
CA SER A 244 -11.07 13.37 2.73
C SER A 244 -10.57 13.29 1.28
N LYS A 245 -9.29 13.67 1.05
CA LYS A 245 -8.59 13.50 -0.23
C LYS A 245 -8.35 12.04 -0.59
N LEU A 246 -7.97 11.20 0.38
CA LEU A 246 -7.84 9.75 0.20
C LEU A 246 -9.17 9.11 -0.23
N PHE A 247 -10.27 9.47 0.44
CA PHE A 247 -11.60 8.99 0.10
C PHE A 247 -12.02 9.45 -1.30
N ALA A 248 -11.82 10.73 -1.63
CA ALA A 248 -12.07 11.27 -2.98
C ALA A 248 -11.25 10.54 -4.07
N ARG A 249 -9.96 10.30 -3.84
CA ARG A 249 -9.10 9.52 -4.76
C ARG A 249 -9.60 8.09 -4.94
N ASN A 250 -10.09 7.45 -3.88
CA ASN A 250 -10.60 6.08 -3.96
C ASN A 250 -11.98 6.00 -4.63
N LEU A 251 -12.87 6.98 -4.41
CA LEU A 251 -14.12 7.13 -5.15
C LEU A 251 -13.86 7.27 -6.66
N LEU A 252 -12.89 8.09 -7.08
CA LEU A 252 -12.52 8.23 -8.49
C LEU A 252 -11.92 6.95 -9.07
N ARG A 253 -11.13 6.19 -8.28
CA ARG A 253 -10.61 4.85 -8.66
C ARG A 253 -11.70 3.79 -8.81
N THR A 254 -12.85 3.95 -8.15
CA THR A 254 -14.02 3.06 -8.26
C THR A 254 -15.13 3.62 -9.17
N GLY A 255 -14.85 4.69 -9.94
CA GLY A 255 -15.83 5.33 -10.83
C GLY A 255 -16.99 6.05 -10.11
N SER A 256 -16.90 6.20 -8.78
CA SER A 256 -17.93 6.77 -7.90
C SER A 256 -17.86 8.31 -7.86
N ALA A 257 -17.58 8.94 -9.00
CA ALA A 257 -17.25 10.36 -9.14
C ALA A 257 -18.32 11.35 -8.61
N LEU A 258 -19.58 10.92 -8.54
CA LEU A 258 -20.69 11.75 -8.04
C LEU A 258 -20.51 12.18 -6.57
N GLU A 259 -19.87 11.33 -5.73
CA GLU A 259 -19.72 11.58 -4.30
C GLU A 259 -18.57 12.55 -3.97
N VAL A 260 -17.58 12.66 -4.87
CA VAL A 260 -16.29 13.37 -4.65
C VAL A 260 -16.48 14.81 -4.21
N ALA A 261 -17.37 15.56 -4.87
CA ALA A 261 -17.64 16.95 -4.54
C ALA A 261 -18.29 17.12 -3.14
N GLY A 262 -19.07 16.13 -2.70
CA GLY A 262 -19.63 16.09 -1.34
C GLY A 262 -18.56 15.79 -0.29
N ILE A 263 -17.70 14.80 -0.54
CA ILE A 263 -16.64 14.39 0.39
C ILE A 263 -15.57 15.47 0.58
N LEU A 264 -15.19 16.20 -0.47
CA LEU A 264 -14.21 17.29 -0.34
C LEU A 264 -14.79 18.54 0.33
N LYS A 265 -16.11 18.78 0.20
CA LYS A 265 -16.81 19.96 0.76
C LYS A 265 -17.58 19.66 2.07
N ARG A 266 -17.47 18.45 2.62
CA ARG A 266 -18.15 18.06 3.87
C ARG A 266 -17.69 18.90 5.05
N GLU A 267 -18.56 19.07 6.05
CA GLU A 267 -18.16 19.68 7.32
C GLU A 267 -17.04 18.84 7.97
N GLY A 268 -16.03 19.55 8.49
CA GLY A 268 -14.85 18.89 9.07
C GLY A 268 -14.00 18.12 8.05
N SER A 269 -14.07 18.46 6.75
CA SER A 269 -13.10 17.99 5.75
C SER A 269 -11.67 18.43 6.09
N GLY A 270 -11.49 19.57 6.76
CA GLY A 270 -10.18 20.17 7.04
C GLY A 270 -9.49 20.79 5.82
N ILE A 271 -10.14 20.76 4.65
CA ILE A 271 -9.62 21.31 3.40
C ILE A 271 -9.86 22.82 3.38
N SER A 272 -8.82 23.61 3.10
CA SER A 272 -8.91 25.06 2.96
C SER A 272 -9.47 25.48 1.60
N ASP A 273 -10.18 26.61 1.57
CA ASP A 273 -10.57 27.26 0.31
C ASP A 273 -9.35 27.46 -0.61
N GLY A 274 -9.48 27.00 -1.85
CA GLY A 274 -8.43 27.12 -2.87
C GLY A 274 -7.41 25.98 -2.95
N ASP A 275 -7.44 24.96 -2.08
CA ASP A 275 -6.55 23.78 -2.13
C ASP A 275 -6.50 23.14 -3.53
N ASP A 276 -5.33 23.18 -4.17
CA ASP A 276 -5.19 22.82 -5.59
C ASP A 276 -5.33 21.32 -5.87
N GLU A 277 -4.94 20.46 -4.92
CA GLU A 277 -5.19 19.01 -5.03
C GLU A 277 -6.70 18.72 -5.03
N SER A 278 -7.47 19.36 -4.14
CA SER A 278 -8.93 19.19 -4.10
C SER A 278 -9.59 19.77 -5.34
N ALA A 279 -9.07 20.87 -5.89
CA ALA A 279 -9.52 21.40 -7.17
C ALA A 279 -9.24 20.40 -8.32
N TRP A 280 -8.05 19.80 -8.38
CA TRP A 280 -7.68 18.75 -9.33
C TRP A 280 -8.55 17.48 -9.17
N LEU A 281 -8.83 17.04 -7.94
CA LEU A 281 -9.74 15.91 -7.68
C LEU A 281 -11.19 16.20 -8.12
N MET A 282 -11.69 17.43 -7.92
CA MET A 282 -12.99 17.84 -8.47
C MET A 282 -12.96 17.91 -10.00
N ALA A 283 -11.86 18.35 -10.62
CA ALA A 283 -11.70 18.34 -12.08
C ALA A 283 -11.72 16.93 -12.66
N ARG A 284 -11.11 15.94 -11.98
CA ARG A 284 -11.20 14.53 -12.36
C ARG A 284 -12.60 13.96 -12.15
N ALA A 285 -13.35 14.43 -11.16
CA ALA A 285 -14.77 14.09 -11.03
C ALA A 285 -15.61 14.65 -12.19
N GLU A 286 -15.41 15.91 -12.60
CA GLU A 286 -16.05 16.47 -13.81
C GLU A 286 -15.71 15.66 -15.07
N LEU A 287 -14.44 15.26 -15.23
CA LEU A 287 -13.97 14.47 -16.37
C LEU A 287 -14.66 13.10 -16.42
N GLN A 288 -14.64 12.32 -15.33
CA GLN A 288 -15.31 11.02 -15.25
C GLN A 288 -16.83 11.11 -15.43
N LEU A 289 -17.44 12.25 -15.10
CA LEU A 289 -18.88 12.50 -15.29
C LEU A 289 -19.25 13.06 -16.68
N GLY A 290 -18.28 13.26 -17.57
CA GLY A 290 -18.51 13.85 -18.90
C GLY A 290 -18.93 15.33 -18.86
N LYS A 291 -18.49 16.07 -17.84
CA LYS A 291 -18.84 17.48 -17.56
C LYS A 291 -17.68 18.46 -17.73
N ALA A 292 -16.45 17.96 -17.92
CA ALA A 292 -15.28 18.79 -18.17
C ALA A 292 -15.37 19.50 -19.53
N SER A 293 -14.83 20.72 -19.61
CA SER A 293 -14.51 21.39 -20.88
C SER A 293 -13.17 22.16 -20.76
N PRO A 294 -12.44 22.39 -21.86
CA PRO A 294 -11.14 23.09 -21.84
C PRO A 294 -11.20 24.52 -21.26
N GLU A 295 -12.35 25.18 -21.36
CA GLU A 295 -12.55 26.55 -20.91
C GLU A 295 -12.69 26.67 -19.39
N SER A 296 -13.06 25.58 -18.72
CA SER A 296 -13.34 25.53 -17.28
C SER A 296 -12.15 26.00 -16.44
N ALA A 297 -12.42 26.93 -15.50
CA ALA A 297 -11.43 27.38 -14.53
C ALA A 297 -10.91 26.24 -13.63
N LEU A 298 -11.72 25.20 -13.41
CA LEU A 298 -11.34 24.03 -12.63
C LEU A 298 -10.38 23.11 -13.40
N GLN A 299 -10.61 22.95 -14.71
CA GLN A 299 -9.74 22.16 -15.58
C GLN A 299 -8.41 22.87 -15.85
N LYS A 300 -8.40 24.21 -15.86
CA LYS A 300 -7.17 25.03 -15.87
C LYS A 300 -6.34 24.82 -14.60
N LYS A 301 -6.97 24.91 -13.41
CA LYS A 301 -6.32 24.55 -12.14
C LYS A 301 -5.78 23.11 -12.14
N ALA A 302 -6.47 22.17 -12.76
CA ALA A 302 -6.01 20.78 -12.88
C ALA A 302 -4.74 20.65 -13.76
N PHE A 303 -4.69 21.37 -14.88
CA PHE A 303 -3.49 21.49 -15.70
C PHE A 303 -2.32 22.10 -14.91
N ASP A 304 -2.53 23.23 -14.23
CA ASP A 304 -1.49 23.90 -13.43
C ASP A 304 -1.00 22.99 -12.30
N PHE A 305 -1.90 22.26 -11.63
CA PHE A 305 -1.55 21.25 -10.64
C PHE A 305 -0.71 20.12 -11.25
N ARG A 306 -1.06 19.62 -12.45
CA ARG A 306 -0.30 18.58 -13.17
C ARG A 306 1.12 19.05 -13.52
N GLN A 307 1.31 20.28 -13.99
CA GLN A 307 2.64 20.81 -14.31
C GLN A 307 3.55 20.89 -13.07
N ASN A 308 2.97 21.24 -11.91
CA ASN A 308 3.71 21.29 -10.64
C ASN A 308 3.90 19.91 -9.99
N HIS A 309 3.04 18.93 -10.30
CA HIS A 309 3.07 17.57 -9.73
C HIS A 309 3.08 16.49 -10.84
N PRO A 310 4.06 16.49 -11.77
CA PRO A 310 3.98 15.66 -12.98
C PRO A 310 3.98 14.15 -12.69
N LEU A 311 4.58 13.74 -11.56
CA LEU A 311 4.65 12.35 -11.10
C LEU A 311 3.43 11.85 -10.31
N GLU A 312 2.49 12.72 -9.95
CA GLU A 312 1.31 12.35 -9.18
C GLU A 312 0.45 11.35 -9.98
N ILE A 313 -0.02 10.28 -9.32
CA ILE A 313 -0.77 9.19 -9.94
C ILE A 313 -2.22 9.61 -10.17
N GLU A 314 -2.72 9.37 -11.37
CA GLU A 314 -4.13 9.57 -11.70
C GLU A 314 -5.03 8.67 -10.84
N PRO A 315 -6.05 9.24 -10.17
CA PRO A 315 -6.97 8.49 -9.33
C PRO A 315 -8.06 7.87 -10.21
N ALA A 316 -7.70 6.89 -11.03
CA ALA A 316 -8.59 6.30 -12.03
C ALA A 316 -8.55 4.76 -12.00
N PRO A 317 -9.57 4.09 -12.56
CA PRO A 317 -9.44 2.72 -13.03
C PRO A 317 -8.28 2.54 -14.03
N PHE A 318 -7.68 1.35 -14.03
CA PHE A 318 -6.80 0.90 -15.11
C PHE A 318 -7.62 0.69 -16.40
N ALA A 319 -7.04 1.07 -17.54
CA ALA A 319 -7.63 0.92 -18.87
C ALA A 319 -7.21 -0.40 -19.56
N GLY A 320 -6.04 -0.94 -19.22
CA GLY A 320 -5.39 -2.08 -19.88
C GLY A 320 -4.66 -1.70 -21.17
N GLU A 321 -3.48 -2.28 -21.40
CA GLU A 321 -2.58 -1.98 -22.53
C GLU A 321 -3.26 -2.09 -23.92
N ALA A 322 -4.28 -2.95 -24.03
CA ALA A 322 -5.11 -3.11 -25.23
C ALA A 322 -5.83 -1.82 -25.68
N GLN A 323 -6.09 -0.85 -24.78
CA GLN A 323 -6.67 0.44 -25.18
C GLN A 323 -5.61 1.38 -25.77
N CYS A 324 -4.38 1.37 -25.24
CA CYS A 324 -3.28 2.22 -25.69
C CYS A 324 -2.89 1.95 -27.15
N THR A 325 -3.01 0.69 -27.59
CA THR A 325 -2.69 0.24 -28.97
C THR A 325 -3.41 1.06 -30.05
N LYS A 326 -4.61 1.59 -29.76
CA LYS A 326 -5.45 2.36 -30.70
C LYS A 326 -4.84 3.69 -31.15
N CYS A 327 -3.96 4.28 -30.32
CA CYS A 327 -3.32 5.57 -30.58
C CYS A 327 -1.79 5.49 -30.59
N HIS A 328 -1.22 4.45 -29.98
CA HIS A 328 0.22 4.27 -29.76
C HIS A 328 0.73 2.92 -30.30
N GLU A 329 0.20 2.47 -31.45
CA GLU A 329 0.45 1.12 -32.00
C GLU A 329 1.94 0.76 -32.04
N GLU A 330 2.80 1.64 -32.54
CA GLU A 330 4.25 1.42 -32.62
C GLU A 330 4.92 1.28 -31.24
N ILE A 331 4.58 2.17 -30.30
CA ILE A 331 5.14 2.15 -28.94
C ILE A 331 4.72 0.86 -28.22
N VAL A 332 3.45 0.46 -28.34
CA VAL A 332 2.96 -0.80 -27.76
C VAL A 332 3.60 -2.02 -28.45
N ARG A 333 3.77 -2.00 -29.78
CA ARG A 333 4.46 -3.05 -30.53
C ARG A 333 5.87 -3.29 -29.97
N ASN A 334 6.64 -2.22 -29.82
CA ASN A 334 8.00 -2.27 -29.28
C ASN A 334 7.98 -2.71 -27.81
N HIS A 335 7.16 -2.07 -26.98
CA HIS A 335 7.03 -2.34 -25.54
C HIS A 335 6.65 -3.79 -25.25
N SER A 336 5.74 -4.38 -26.03
CA SER A 336 5.28 -5.76 -25.87
C SER A 336 6.36 -6.83 -26.08
N GLY A 337 7.47 -6.48 -26.74
CA GLY A 337 8.67 -7.30 -26.85
C GLY A 337 9.73 -7.01 -25.78
N SER A 338 9.55 -5.95 -24.99
CA SER A 338 10.50 -5.53 -23.95
C SER A 338 10.57 -6.56 -22.80
N ARG A 339 11.65 -6.45 -22.01
CA ARG A 339 11.84 -7.26 -20.81
C ARG A 339 10.90 -6.86 -19.66
N HIS A 340 10.34 -5.64 -19.68
CA HIS A 340 9.35 -5.18 -18.70
C HIS A 340 7.98 -5.81 -18.94
N ALA A 341 7.51 -5.79 -20.20
CA ALA A 341 6.23 -6.37 -20.61
C ALA A 341 6.22 -7.92 -20.67
N ASN A 342 7.34 -8.58 -20.36
CA ASN A 342 7.49 -10.04 -20.38
C ASN A 342 8.05 -10.60 -19.05
N SER A 343 8.12 -9.78 -18.00
CA SER A 343 8.76 -10.10 -16.71
C SER A 343 7.95 -11.07 -15.83
N PHE A 344 6.73 -11.41 -16.23
CA PHE A 344 5.79 -12.22 -15.46
C PHE A 344 4.89 -13.06 -16.37
N ARG A 345 4.50 -14.26 -15.93
CA ARG A 345 3.46 -15.08 -16.61
C ARG A 345 2.56 -15.74 -15.58
N HIS A 346 1.29 -15.93 -15.94
CA HIS A 346 0.27 -16.58 -15.13
C HIS A 346 -0.75 -17.32 -16.00
N GLY A 347 -1.46 -18.28 -15.41
CA GLY A 347 -2.49 -19.07 -16.10
C GLY A 347 -1.99 -19.75 -17.38
N PRO A 348 -2.78 -19.78 -18.48
CA PRO A 348 -2.42 -20.45 -19.73
C PRO A 348 -1.06 -20.04 -20.31
N SER A 349 -0.59 -18.82 -20.04
CA SER A 349 0.70 -18.32 -20.55
C SER A 349 1.93 -19.02 -19.96
N LEU A 350 1.77 -19.74 -18.84
CA LEU A 350 2.83 -20.59 -18.27
C LEU A 350 3.20 -21.74 -19.20
N THR A 351 2.21 -22.32 -19.91
CA THR A 351 2.42 -23.46 -20.81
C THR A 351 3.24 -23.12 -22.06
N GLN A 352 3.44 -21.82 -22.33
CA GLN A 352 4.18 -21.26 -23.47
C GLN A 352 5.67 -21.03 -23.14
N LEU A 353 6.08 -21.23 -21.89
CA LEU A 353 7.47 -21.16 -21.47
C LEU A 353 8.27 -22.39 -21.98
N PRO A 354 9.61 -22.27 -22.14
CA PRO A 354 10.45 -23.44 -22.30
C PRO A 354 10.27 -24.34 -21.07
N LEU A 355 9.87 -25.59 -21.28
CA LEU A 355 9.83 -26.66 -20.29
C LEU A 355 10.73 -27.81 -20.77
N PRO A 356 11.36 -28.58 -19.86
CA PRO A 356 12.12 -29.75 -20.25
C PRO A 356 11.19 -30.88 -20.73
N GLU A 357 11.54 -31.55 -21.83
CA GLU A 357 10.78 -32.70 -22.37
C GLU A 357 10.91 -33.97 -21.51
N LYS A 358 11.83 -33.98 -20.54
CA LYS A 358 12.21 -35.13 -19.71
C LYS A 358 12.44 -34.67 -18.27
N PRO A 359 12.27 -35.54 -17.27
CA PRO A 359 12.66 -35.23 -15.89
C PRO A 359 14.12 -34.77 -15.82
N LEU A 360 14.34 -33.61 -15.19
CA LEU A 360 15.67 -33.09 -14.86
C LEU A 360 16.14 -33.75 -13.57
N LYS A 361 17.45 -33.94 -13.37
CA LYS A 361 18.02 -34.34 -12.07
C LYS A 361 18.24 -33.13 -11.18
N ASP A 362 18.16 -33.29 -9.86
CA ASP A 362 18.64 -32.25 -8.94
C ASP A 362 20.18 -32.14 -9.04
N PRO A 363 20.77 -30.93 -9.10
CA PRO A 363 22.22 -30.74 -9.13
C PRO A 363 22.96 -31.21 -7.86
N ASP A 364 22.30 -31.24 -6.70
CA ASP A 364 22.87 -31.68 -5.41
C ASP A 364 22.52 -33.15 -5.06
N ASP A 365 21.41 -33.71 -5.57
CA ASP A 365 21.01 -35.12 -5.39
C ASP A 365 20.59 -35.79 -6.73
N PRO A 366 21.52 -36.49 -7.43
CA PRO A 366 21.23 -37.15 -8.71
C PRO A 366 20.26 -38.33 -8.66
N GLU A 367 19.76 -38.76 -7.50
CA GLU A 367 18.64 -39.72 -7.37
C GLU A 367 17.27 -39.01 -7.38
N VAL A 368 17.25 -37.70 -7.09
CA VAL A 368 16.08 -36.84 -7.18
C VAL A 368 15.90 -36.34 -8.61
N THR A 369 14.65 -36.27 -9.06
CA THR A 369 14.27 -35.71 -10.35
C THR A 369 13.08 -34.76 -10.24
N HIS A 370 13.05 -33.74 -11.12
CA HIS A 370 11.97 -32.77 -11.25
C HIS A 370 11.35 -32.89 -12.64
N HIS A 371 10.06 -33.22 -12.70
CA HIS A 371 9.31 -33.34 -13.95
C HIS A 371 8.32 -32.18 -14.08
N PHE A 372 8.29 -31.54 -15.26
CA PHE A 372 7.45 -30.37 -15.54
C PHE A 372 6.28 -30.80 -16.44
N GLU A 373 5.22 -31.29 -15.80
CA GLU A 373 4.04 -31.89 -16.42
C GLU A 373 3.08 -30.79 -16.91
N LYS A 374 2.82 -30.69 -18.22
CA LYS A 374 1.78 -29.79 -18.76
C LYS A 374 0.39 -30.42 -18.57
N ASN A 375 -0.47 -29.80 -17.78
CA ASN A 375 -1.83 -30.26 -17.51
C ASN A 375 -2.85 -29.18 -17.92
N GLN A 376 -3.41 -29.32 -19.12
CA GLN A 376 -4.26 -28.31 -19.77
C GLN A 376 -3.55 -26.95 -19.81
N ASP A 377 -4.14 -25.91 -19.23
CA ASP A 377 -3.59 -24.54 -19.13
C ASP A 377 -2.57 -24.34 -18.00
N ARG A 378 -2.13 -25.41 -17.33
CA ARG A 378 -1.30 -25.34 -16.11
C ARG A 378 -0.01 -26.14 -16.26
N VAL A 379 0.98 -25.80 -15.43
CA VAL A 379 2.25 -26.53 -15.30
C VAL A 379 2.32 -27.09 -13.88
N GLU A 380 2.52 -28.39 -13.77
CA GLU A 380 2.77 -29.07 -12.50
C GLU A 380 4.24 -29.46 -12.43
N ILE A 381 4.88 -29.16 -11.30
CA ILE A 381 6.29 -29.48 -11.05
C ILE A 381 6.31 -30.57 -10.00
N VAL A 382 6.83 -31.74 -10.38
CA VAL A 382 6.79 -32.93 -9.55
C VAL A 382 8.21 -33.40 -9.23
N THR A 383 8.56 -33.35 -7.94
CA THR A 383 9.84 -33.84 -7.42
C THR A 383 9.66 -35.28 -6.95
N ARG A 384 10.48 -36.19 -7.50
CA ARG A 384 10.47 -37.64 -7.17
C ARG A 384 11.89 -38.13 -6.82
N LYS A 385 12.02 -39.08 -5.89
CA LYS A 385 13.27 -39.82 -5.64
C LYS A 385 13.01 -41.31 -5.89
N GLY A 386 13.59 -41.85 -6.96
CA GLY A 386 13.08 -43.09 -7.55
C GLY A 386 11.59 -42.98 -7.88
N ASP A 387 10.81 -44.02 -7.54
CA ASP A 387 9.37 -44.04 -7.74
C ASP A 387 8.57 -43.22 -6.70
N GLN A 388 9.21 -42.73 -5.63
CA GLN A 388 8.52 -41.98 -4.58
C GLN A 388 8.33 -40.50 -4.99
N GLU A 389 7.07 -40.07 -5.09
CA GLU A 389 6.72 -38.65 -5.18
C GLU A 389 6.94 -37.97 -3.83
N LEU A 390 7.81 -36.95 -3.81
CA LEU A 390 8.18 -36.18 -2.61
C LEU A 390 7.37 -34.88 -2.48
N LEU A 391 7.08 -34.25 -3.62
CA LEU A 391 6.38 -32.97 -3.70
C LEU A 391 5.76 -32.79 -5.08
N ARG A 392 4.55 -32.23 -5.12
CA ARG A 392 3.89 -31.70 -6.31
C ARG A 392 3.55 -30.23 -6.07
N VAL A 393 3.98 -29.35 -6.97
CA VAL A 393 3.68 -27.92 -6.96
C VAL A 393 2.90 -27.56 -8.22
N LEU A 394 1.72 -26.98 -8.06
CA LEU A 394 0.95 -26.40 -9.17
C LEU A 394 1.43 -24.97 -9.42
N ALA A 395 2.11 -24.72 -10.54
CA ALA A 395 2.61 -23.39 -10.88
C ALA A 395 1.46 -22.41 -11.15
N ASP A 396 1.42 -21.33 -10.36
CA ASP A 396 0.49 -20.22 -10.55
C ASP A 396 1.13 -19.08 -11.35
N TYR A 397 2.44 -18.91 -11.17
CA TYR A 397 3.23 -17.79 -11.66
C TYR A 397 4.58 -18.22 -12.22
N ALA A 398 5.15 -17.39 -13.09
CA ALA A 398 6.57 -17.43 -13.42
C ALA A 398 7.12 -16.01 -13.48
N PHE A 399 8.29 -15.79 -12.89
CA PHE A 399 8.97 -14.50 -12.79
C PHE A 399 10.28 -14.50 -13.58
N GLY A 400 10.63 -13.36 -14.18
CA GLY A 400 11.80 -13.22 -15.05
C GLY A 400 11.44 -13.26 -16.53
N THR A 401 12.44 -13.44 -17.41
CA THR A 401 12.25 -13.49 -18.87
C THR A 401 13.01 -14.66 -19.48
N ALA A 402 12.45 -15.26 -20.54
CA ALA A 402 13.06 -16.40 -21.24
C ALA A 402 14.45 -16.10 -21.84
N GLU A 403 14.82 -14.82 -21.96
CA GLU A 403 16.15 -14.37 -22.40
C GLU A 403 17.22 -14.30 -21.29
N ARG A 404 16.85 -14.50 -20.02
CA ARG A 404 17.75 -14.34 -18.86
C ARG A 404 17.59 -15.49 -17.87
N TYR A 405 16.45 -15.51 -17.18
CA TYR A 405 16.06 -16.60 -16.30
C TYR A 405 14.54 -16.59 -16.12
N VAL A 406 13.97 -17.77 -15.85
CA VAL A 406 12.55 -17.93 -15.50
C VAL A 406 12.44 -18.83 -14.27
N THR A 407 11.92 -18.27 -13.18
CA THR A 407 11.64 -18.97 -11.93
C THR A 407 10.13 -19.17 -11.80
N MET A 408 9.66 -20.41 -11.72
CA MET A 408 8.26 -20.70 -11.45
C MET A 408 7.95 -20.61 -9.96
N VAL A 409 6.75 -20.13 -9.62
CA VAL A 409 6.22 -20.08 -8.25
C VAL A 409 4.80 -20.64 -8.27
N GLY A 410 4.48 -21.53 -7.34
CA GLY A 410 3.21 -22.25 -7.31
C GLY A 410 2.87 -22.74 -5.91
N ARG A 411 1.77 -23.47 -5.78
CA ARG A 411 1.30 -24.00 -4.49
C ARG A 411 1.51 -25.51 -4.36
N ASP A 412 1.95 -25.93 -3.18
CA ASP A 412 2.03 -27.34 -2.79
C ASP A 412 0.67 -27.90 -2.33
N GLY A 413 0.64 -29.17 -1.91
CA GLY A 413 -0.57 -29.85 -1.44
C GLY A 413 -1.22 -29.22 -0.19
N ASP A 414 -0.43 -28.52 0.63
CA ASP A 414 -0.92 -27.76 1.80
C ASP A 414 -1.34 -26.33 1.44
N GLY A 415 -1.26 -25.97 0.14
CA GLY A 415 -1.59 -24.66 -0.38
C GLY A 415 -0.54 -23.57 -0.10
N GLN A 416 0.66 -23.95 0.38
CA GLN A 416 1.76 -23.02 0.62
C GLN A 416 2.45 -22.68 -0.69
N TYR A 417 2.80 -21.40 -0.88
CA TYR A 417 3.58 -21.00 -2.05
C TYR A 417 5.03 -21.47 -1.94
N ARG A 418 5.57 -21.99 -3.05
CA ARG A 418 6.97 -22.39 -3.22
C ARG A 418 7.53 -21.86 -4.53
N ALA A 419 8.80 -21.51 -4.51
CA ALA A 419 9.60 -21.40 -5.72
C ALA A 419 9.96 -22.81 -6.20
N ALA A 420 9.99 -23.01 -7.52
CA ALA A 420 10.51 -24.23 -8.09
C ALA A 420 11.99 -24.40 -7.71
N ARG A 421 12.41 -25.62 -7.37
CA ARG A 421 13.82 -25.94 -7.07
C ARG A 421 14.76 -25.61 -8.23
N LEU A 422 14.30 -25.79 -9.47
CA LEU A 422 15.05 -25.43 -10.67
C LEU A 422 14.41 -24.25 -11.42
N SER A 423 15.27 -23.36 -11.91
CA SER A 423 14.93 -22.28 -12.83
C SER A 423 15.55 -22.53 -14.20
N HIS A 424 14.89 -22.05 -15.25
CA HIS A 424 15.50 -21.96 -16.57
C HIS A 424 16.43 -20.77 -16.61
N TYR A 425 17.62 -20.90 -17.20
CA TYR A 425 18.60 -19.83 -17.40
C TYR A 425 19.00 -19.74 -18.88
N SER A 426 19.25 -18.52 -19.35
CA SER A 426 19.61 -18.19 -20.74
C SER A 426 20.69 -17.11 -20.74
N GLY A 427 21.83 -17.38 -21.38
CA GLY A 427 22.96 -16.47 -21.49
C GLY A 427 23.62 -16.51 -22.86
N PRO A 428 24.73 -15.76 -23.06
CA PRO A 428 25.53 -15.81 -24.28
C PRO A 428 26.10 -17.21 -24.56
N ASP A 429 26.42 -17.94 -23.50
CA ASP A 429 27.13 -19.22 -23.54
C ASP A 429 26.19 -20.45 -23.65
N GLY A 430 24.86 -20.22 -23.68
CA GLY A 430 23.84 -21.26 -23.84
C GLY A 430 22.59 -21.02 -22.99
N SER A 431 21.69 -21.99 -22.98
CA SER A 431 20.54 -22.04 -22.06
C SER A 431 20.42 -23.43 -21.41
N GLY A 432 19.87 -23.48 -20.21
CA GLY A 432 19.81 -24.70 -19.41
C GLY A 432 18.93 -24.55 -18.16
N TRP A 433 19.00 -25.55 -17.29
CA TRP A 433 18.30 -25.57 -16.01
C TRP A 433 19.30 -25.82 -14.88
N ASP A 434 19.16 -25.05 -13.81
CA ASP A 434 19.98 -25.17 -12.59
C ASP A 434 19.13 -24.72 -11.38
N ARG A 435 19.69 -24.86 -10.18
CA ARG A 435 19.08 -24.46 -8.91
C ARG A 435 18.57 -23.02 -8.98
N THR A 436 17.41 -22.77 -8.38
CA THR A 436 16.87 -21.41 -8.25
C THR A 436 17.80 -20.58 -7.36
N SER A 437 18.13 -19.36 -7.80
CA SER A 437 19.10 -18.46 -7.14
C SER A 437 18.91 -18.20 -5.64
N GLY A 438 17.71 -18.42 -5.09
CA GLY A 438 17.42 -18.26 -3.65
C GLY A 438 17.83 -19.46 -2.78
N ASP A 439 18.05 -20.62 -3.39
CA ASP A 439 18.41 -21.87 -2.71
C ASP A 439 19.94 -22.10 -2.70
N ALA A 440 20.69 -21.37 -3.54
CA ALA A 440 22.09 -21.65 -3.88
C ALA A 440 23.07 -21.73 -2.69
N ASP A 441 22.75 -21.04 -1.58
CA ASP A 441 23.58 -20.88 -0.37
C ASP A 441 23.02 -21.61 0.88
N GLN A 442 21.96 -22.44 0.75
CA GLN A 442 21.37 -23.14 1.90
C GLN A 442 22.20 -24.37 2.32
N ALA A 443 22.38 -24.56 3.64
CA ALA A 443 23.34 -25.54 4.18
C ALA A 443 22.78 -26.95 4.43
N ASP A 444 21.46 -27.14 4.49
CA ASP A 444 20.82 -28.42 4.87
C ASP A 444 20.41 -29.25 3.62
N LYS A 445 21.42 -29.91 3.03
CA LYS A 445 21.32 -30.65 1.77
C LYS A 445 20.20 -31.70 1.71
N ALA A 446 19.69 -32.18 2.85
CA ALA A 446 18.66 -33.22 2.89
C ALA A 446 17.22 -32.69 2.81
N LYS A 447 17.00 -31.38 2.93
CA LYS A 447 15.66 -30.75 2.84
C LYS A 447 15.49 -29.81 1.63
N ASP A 448 16.60 -29.46 0.98
CA ASP A 448 16.68 -28.34 0.03
C ASP A 448 16.18 -28.69 -1.40
N VAL A 449 16.14 -29.98 -1.77
CA VAL A 449 15.64 -30.47 -3.08
C VAL A 449 14.14 -30.20 -3.33
N LEU A 450 13.42 -29.64 -2.35
CA LEU A 450 12.00 -29.31 -2.44
C LEU A 450 11.74 -27.85 -2.87
N GLY A 451 12.78 -27.02 -2.95
CA GLY A 451 12.69 -25.61 -3.32
C GLY A 451 12.10 -24.71 -2.22
N GLN A 452 12.46 -23.42 -2.26
CA GLN A 452 12.13 -22.45 -1.22
C GLN A 452 10.62 -22.31 -0.97
N THR A 453 10.21 -22.34 0.30
CA THR A 453 8.89 -21.83 0.72
C THR A 453 8.86 -20.30 0.59
N VAL A 454 7.92 -19.78 -0.19
CA VAL A 454 7.75 -18.34 -0.40
C VAL A 454 6.60 -17.87 0.49
N HIS A 455 6.91 -17.15 1.58
CA HIS A 455 5.88 -16.60 2.46
C HIS A 455 4.92 -15.68 1.67
N VAL A 456 3.62 -15.96 1.79
CA VAL A 456 2.58 -15.36 0.93
C VAL A 456 2.57 -13.82 1.01
N ARG A 457 2.76 -13.30 2.23
CA ARG A 457 2.70 -11.87 2.54
C ARG A 457 3.95 -11.11 2.11
N ASP A 458 5.13 -11.57 2.51
CA ASP A 458 6.38 -10.83 2.33
C ASP A 458 7.17 -11.24 1.06
N GLY A 459 6.78 -12.36 0.43
CA GLY A 459 7.39 -12.93 -0.77
C GLY A 459 6.57 -12.68 -2.04
N VAL A 460 5.49 -13.43 -2.27
CA VAL A 460 4.75 -13.39 -3.56
C VAL A 460 4.21 -11.99 -3.88
N VAL A 461 3.57 -11.33 -2.91
CA VAL A 461 3.06 -9.95 -3.09
C VAL A 461 4.19 -8.96 -3.38
N ARG A 462 5.37 -9.15 -2.76
CA ARG A 462 6.56 -8.32 -2.99
C ARG A 462 7.18 -8.55 -4.37
N CYS A 463 7.18 -9.78 -4.88
CA CYS A 463 7.57 -10.06 -6.26
C CYS A 463 6.61 -9.39 -7.25
N LEU A 464 5.29 -9.55 -7.05
CA LEU A 464 4.26 -8.93 -7.88
C LEU A 464 4.38 -7.40 -7.94
N ALA A 465 4.70 -6.74 -6.81
CA ALA A 465 4.90 -5.29 -6.74
C ALA A 465 5.97 -4.72 -7.68
N CYS A 466 6.89 -5.55 -8.20
CA CYS A 466 7.90 -5.15 -9.19
C CYS A 466 7.75 -5.86 -10.55
N HIS A 467 6.72 -6.69 -10.73
CA HIS A 467 6.55 -7.56 -11.89
C HIS A 467 5.18 -7.49 -12.56
N VAL A 468 4.16 -6.85 -11.96
CA VAL A 468 2.86 -6.62 -12.60
C VAL A 468 2.35 -5.19 -12.41
N THR A 469 1.59 -4.70 -13.39
CA THR A 469 0.93 -3.38 -13.36
C THR A 469 0.01 -3.17 -12.16
N SER A 470 -0.65 -4.23 -11.69
CA SER A 470 -1.69 -4.17 -10.65
C SER A 470 -1.58 -5.37 -9.70
N PRO A 471 -0.70 -5.32 -8.66
CA PRO A 471 -0.43 -6.43 -7.75
C PRO A 471 -1.67 -6.92 -6.99
N ARG A 472 -2.62 -6.02 -6.74
CA ARG A 472 -3.90 -6.32 -6.09
C ARG A 472 -4.78 -7.33 -6.82
N ASP A 473 -4.74 -7.41 -8.15
CA ASP A 473 -5.63 -8.29 -8.93
C ASP A 473 -5.25 -9.80 -8.81
N PHE A 474 -4.09 -10.08 -8.19
CA PHE A 474 -3.54 -11.40 -7.89
C PHE A 474 -3.71 -11.82 -6.42
N ARG A 475 -4.35 -10.98 -5.59
CA ARG A 475 -4.65 -11.31 -4.18
C ARG A 475 -5.73 -12.39 -4.09
N LYS A 476 -5.70 -13.22 -3.04
CA LYS A 476 -6.64 -14.34 -2.82
C LYS A 476 -8.09 -13.85 -2.60
N ASP A 477 -8.26 -12.65 -2.07
CA ASP A 477 -9.52 -11.98 -1.76
C ASP A 477 -10.00 -11.04 -2.88
N ALA A 478 -9.33 -11.00 -4.03
CA ALA A 478 -9.73 -10.17 -5.18
C ALA A 478 -11.06 -10.67 -5.79
N THR A 479 -12.18 -10.07 -5.38
CA THR A 479 -13.53 -10.34 -5.89
C THR A 479 -13.74 -9.85 -7.33
N GLU A 480 -12.98 -8.85 -7.73
CA GLU A 480 -12.95 -8.24 -9.06
C GLU A 480 -11.49 -8.03 -9.49
N ARG A 481 -11.26 -7.92 -10.80
CA ARG A 481 -9.92 -7.69 -11.38
C ARG A 481 -9.96 -6.51 -12.34
N SER A 482 -8.95 -5.66 -12.30
CA SER A 482 -8.83 -4.54 -13.24
C SER A 482 -8.45 -4.98 -14.65
N ALA A 483 -8.57 -4.07 -15.62
CA ALA A 483 -8.15 -4.31 -17.00
C ALA A 483 -6.66 -4.67 -17.14
N ALA A 484 -5.81 -4.21 -16.22
CA ALA A 484 -4.38 -4.49 -16.19
C ALA A 484 -4.01 -5.91 -15.70
N PHE A 485 -4.98 -6.71 -15.25
CA PHE A 485 -4.76 -8.14 -14.96
C PHE A 485 -4.39 -8.97 -16.21
N GLY A 486 -4.75 -8.46 -17.40
CA GLY A 486 -4.38 -9.07 -18.68
C GLY A 486 -2.92 -8.89 -19.10
N ASP A 487 -2.18 -8.01 -18.42
CA ASP A 487 -0.81 -7.66 -18.77
C ASP A 487 0.17 -8.83 -18.48
N ARG A 488 1.23 -8.95 -19.30
CA ARG A 488 2.25 -10.02 -19.23
C ARG A 488 3.49 -9.63 -18.41
N GLY A 489 3.32 -8.71 -17.47
CA GLY A 489 4.43 -8.04 -16.81
C GLY A 489 4.04 -6.64 -16.37
N LEU A 490 5.01 -5.73 -16.44
CA LEU A 490 4.78 -4.31 -16.31
C LEU A 490 4.23 -3.79 -17.65
N GLY A 491 2.92 -3.55 -17.72
CA GLY A 491 2.25 -2.84 -18.83
C GLY A 491 2.42 -1.33 -18.72
N CYS A 492 2.02 -0.58 -19.75
CA CYS A 492 2.22 0.89 -19.85
C CYS A 492 1.77 1.67 -18.61
N GLU A 493 0.67 1.26 -17.98
CA GLU A 493 0.08 1.92 -16.81
C GLU A 493 0.93 1.74 -15.52
N SER A 494 1.94 0.87 -15.52
CA SER A 494 2.92 0.74 -14.43
C SER A 494 3.75 2.02 -14.29
N CYS A 495 4.21 2.56 -15.43
CA CYS A 495 5.00 3.79 -15.48
C CYS A 495 4.11 5.04 -15.57
N HIS A 496 3.06 5.00 -16.38
CA HIS A 496 2.18 6.14 -16.67
C HIS A 496 0.98 6.30 -15.71
N GLY A 497 0.76 5.34 -14.81
CA GLY A 497 -0.40 5.29 -13.94
C GLY A 497 -1.70 4.90 -14.68
N PRO A 498 -2.83 4.78 -13.95
CA PRO A 498 -4.10 4.36 -14.53
C PRO A 498 -4.66 5.37 -15.54
N GLY A 499 -4.92 4.91 -16.76
CA GLY A 499 -5.20 5.71 -17.94
C GLY A 499 -6.68 5.83 -18.32
N SER A 500 -7.65 5.39 -17.51
CA SER A 500 -9.06 5.55 -17.92
C SER A 500 -9.48 7.03 -17.99
N ASN A 501 -8.92 7.90 -17.14
CA ASN A 501 -9.10 9.36 -17.25
C ASN A 501 -8.50 9.88 -18.57
N HIS A 502 -7.32 9.39 -18.97
CA HIS A 502 -6.65 9.78 -20.21
C HIS A 502 -7.49 9.52 -21.45
N LEU A 503 -8.15 8.37 -21.54
CA LEU A 503 -9.02 8.03 -22.67
C LEU A 503 -10.22 8.99 -22.80
N ILE A 504 -10.69 9.57 -21.68
CA ILE A 504 -11.74 10.61 -21.68
C ILE A 504 -11.13 11.96 -22.08
N ALA A 505 -10.01 12.35 -21.45
CA ALA A 505 -9.34 13.63 -21.69
C ALA A 505 -8.88 13.80 -23.14
N ALA A 506 -8.24 12.79 -23.72
CA ALA A 506 -7.80 12.80 -25.11
C ALA A 506 -8.99 12.85 -26.09
N LYS A 507 -10.08 12.13 -25.80
CA LYS A 507 -11.31 12.18 -26.62
C LYS A 507 -12.04 13.53 -26.55
N ALA A 508 -11.89 14.25 -25.43
CA ALA A 508 -12.45 15.58 -25.22
C ALA A 508 -11.46 16.72 -25.53
N GLU A 509 -10.32 16.41 -26.16
CA GLU A 509 -9.27 17.36 -26.56
C GLU A 509 -8.79 18.27 -25.40
N MET A 510 -8.77 17.72 -24.18
CA MET A 510 -8.42 18.44 -22.96
C MET A 510 -6.92 18.81 -22.92
N PRO A 511 -6.55 20.06 -22.54
CA PRO A 511 -5.15 20.47 -22.38
C PRO A 511 -4.38 19.67 -21.31
N ASP A 512 -5.07 19.28 -20.24
CA ASP A 512 -4.59 18.28 -19.29
C ASP A 512 -5.06 16.90 -19.76
N LEU A 513 -4.14 16.14 -20.33
CA LEU A 513 -4.39 14.78 -20.84
C LEU A 513 -4.62 13.74 -19.74
N ALA A 514 -4.64 14.10 -18.45
CA ALA A 514 -5.00 13.24 -17.33
C ALA A 514 -4.30 11.86 -17.34
N ILE A 515 -2.97 11.91 -17.45
CA ILE A 515 -2.03 10.77 -17.36
C ILE A 515 -0.72 11.25 -16.73
N ARG A 516 0.10 10.35 -16.16
CA ARG A 516 1.47 10.70 -15.78
C ARG A 516 2.34 10.79 -17.05
N SER A 517 2.47 11.99 -17.60
CA SER A 517 3.48 12.27 -18.63
C SER A 517 4.88 12.12 -18.02
N LEU A 518 5.76 11.40 -18.72
CA LEU A 518 7.19 11.33 -18.43
C LEU A 518 8.02 12.23 -19.37
N LEU A 519 7.36 12.99 -20.24
CA LEU A 519 8.00 13.99 -21.10
C LEU A 519 8.14 15.31 -20.33
N GLY A 520 9.35 15.89 -20.35
CA GLY A 520 9.64 17.20 -19.73
C GLY A 520 9.98 17.18 -18.24
N ILE A 521 9.86 16.03 -17.55
CA ILE A 521 10.36 15.87 -16.18
C ILE A 521 11.89 15.83 -16.15
N ASP A 522 12.47 16.23 -15.02
CA ASP A 522 13.92 16.20 -14.82
C ASP A 522 14.44 14.77 -14.55
N GLY A 523 15.77 14.63 -14.48
CA GLY A 523 16.42 13.35 -14.22
C GLY A 523 16.13 12.78 -12.84
N HIS A 524 15.94 13.61 -11.80
CA HIS A 524 15.49 13.10 -10.48
C HIS A 524 14.09 12.51 -10.58
N GLY A 525 13.15 13.22 -11.22
CA GLY A 525 11.79 12.78 -11.40
C GLY A 525 11.67 11.50 -12.24
N MET A 526 12.42 11.41 -13.33
CA MET A 526 12.48 10.21 -14.17
C MET A 526 13.08 9.02 -13.40
N ASN A 527 14.22 9.23 -12.72
CA ASN A 527 14.86 8.16 -11.94
C ASN A 527 13.94 7.67 -10.82
N LYS A 528 13.11 8.53 -10.21
CA LYS A 528 12.16 8.13 -9.18
C LYS A 528 11.17 7.06 -9.67
N VAL A 529 10.69 7.15 -10.93
CA VAL A 529 9.79 6.13 -11.51
C VAL A 529 10.49 4.78 -11.66
N CYS A 530 11.80 4.77 -11.90
CA CYS A 530 12.60 3.54 -12.02
C CYS A 530 12.97 2.96 -10.63
N VAL A 531 13.22 3.82 -9.64
CA VAL A 531 13.65 3.44 -8.27
C VAL A 531 12.65 2.53 -7.57
N ASP A 532 11.35 2.72 -7.81
CA ASP A 532 10.27 1.96 -7.16
C ASP A 532 10.36 0.44 -7.47
N CYS A 533 11.04 0.03 -8.56
CA CYS A 533 11.33 -1.37 -8.90
C CYS A 533 12.84 -1.71 -8.89
N HIS A 534 13.72 -0.80 -9.32
CA HIS A 534 15.17 -1.05 -9.46
C HIS A 534 15.97 -0.81 -8.16
N THR A 535 15.44 -1.32 -7.04
CA THR A 535 16.01 -1.22 -5.69
C THR A 535 15.79 -2.53 -4.94
N VAL A 536 16.84 -3.13 -4.36
CA VAL A 536 16.77 -4.43 -3.67
C VAL A 536 17.20 -4.31 -2.20
N GLY A 537 16.30 -3.82 -1.35
CA GLY A 537 16.55 -3.58 0.08
C GLY A 537 16.19 -2.15 0.48
N ASP A 538 16.61 -1.72 1.67
CA ASP A 538 16.48 -0.31 2.07
C ASP A 538 17.52 0.56 1.32
N PRO A 539 17.13 1.69 0.70
CA PRO A 539 18.08 2.58 0.00
C PRO A 539 19.25 3.10 0.84
N ASN A 540 19.14 3.11 2.17
CA ASN A 540 20.17 3.58 3.09
C ASN A 540 21.13 2.45 3.47
N GLU A 541 20.62 1.22 3.69
CA GLU A 541 21.46 0.02 3.79
C GLU A 541 22.34 -0.14 2.54
N ILE A 542 21.73 -0.02 1.34
CA ILE A 542 22.44 -0.09 0.06
C ILE A 542 23.54 0.97 -0.03
N ARG A 543 23.28 2.20 0.44
CA ARG A 543 24.30 3.28 0.47
C ARG A 543 25.40 3.05 1.51
N ALA A 544 25.09 2.35 2.60
CA ALA A 544 26.03 2.06 3.69
C ALA A 544 27.01 0.92 3.38
N SER A 545 26.67 0.03 2.43
CA SER A 545 27.49 -1.14 2.08
C SER A 545 27.78 -1.26 0.57
N PRO A 546 28.71 -0.44 0.01
CA PRO A 546 29.08 -0.48 -1.41
C PRO A 546 29.73 -1.77 -1.92
N GLU A 547 30.08 -2.67 -0.99
CA GLU A 547 30.58 -4.03 -1.23
C GLU A 547 29.48 -5.11 -1.22
N ASP A 548 28.27 -4.83 -0.70
CA ASP A 548 27.13 -5.75 -0.79
C ASP A 548 26.68 -5.87 -2.27
N PRO A 549 26.54 -7.09 -2.84
CA PRO A 549 26.05 -7.27 -4.20
C PRO A 549 24.67 -6.64 -4.51
N LYS A 550 23.84 -6.34 -3.50
CA LYS A 550 22.62 -5.52 -3.64
C LYS A 550 22.91 -4.16 -4.27
N TRP A 551 24.11 -3.60 -4.08
CA TRP A 551 24.57 -2.37 -4.74
C TRP A 551 24.34 -2.43 -6.25
N VAL A 552 24.87 -3.46 -6.89
CA VAL A 552 24.84 -3.61 -8.36
C VAL A 552 23.42 -3.96 -8.84
N ARG A 553 22.62 -4.65 -8.03
CA ARG A 553 21.18 -4.89 -8.30
C ARG A 553 20.33 -3.63 -8.18
N SER A 554 20.76 -2.61 -7.42
CA SER A 554 19.97 -1.44 -7.04
C SER A 554 20.34 -0.20 -7.86
N ALA A 555 20.31 -0.33 -9.18
CA ALA A 555 20.72 0.71 -10.13
C ALA A 555 20.03 2.07 -9.90
N GLY A 556 18.77 2.07 -9.45
CA GLY A 556 18.03 3.30 -9.10
C GLY A 556 18.64 4.06 -7.92
N VAL A 557 19.28 3.36 -6.97
CA VAL A 557 19.98 3.97 -5.83
C VAL A 557 21.40 4.41 -6.19
N THR A 558 22.10 3.65 -7.04
CA THR A 558 23.53 3.89 -7.31
C THR A 558 23.81 4.84 -8.47
N PHE A 559 22.95 4.90 -9.50
CA PHE A 559 23.12 5.84 -10.62
C PHE A 559 23.10 7.33 -10.19
N PRO A 560 22.19 7.78 -9.30
CA PRO A 560 22.20 9.16 -8.81
C PRO A 560 23.47 9.56 -8.03
N LEU A 561 24.24 8.59 -7.52
CA LEU A 561 25.51 8.87 -6.84
C LEU A 561 26.64 9.18 -7.85
N SER A 562 26.49 8.77 -9.10
CA SER A 562 27.54 8.87 -10.12
C SER A 562 28.00 10.30 -10.36
N ARG A 563 29.28 10.46 -10.72
CA ARG A 563 29.80 11.76 -11.19
C ARG A 563 29.08 12.24 -12.45
N CYS A 564 28.65 11.30 -13.30
CA CYS A 564 27.87 11.60 -14.50
C CYS A 564 26.54 12.29 -14.15
N PHE A 565 25.73 11.70 -13.26
CA PHE A 565 24.47 12.29 -12.82
C PHE A 565 24.67 13.60 -12.05
N THR A 566 25.53 13.59 -11.02
CA THR A 566 25.72 14.76 -10.14
C THR A 566 26.30 15.97 -10.87
N GLN A 567 27.28 15.79 -11.77
CA GLN A 567 27.84 16.90 -12.56
C GLN A 567 26.91 17.35 -13.68
N SER A 568 25.93 16.53 -14.10
CA SER A 568 24.87 16.95 -15.04
C SER A 568 23.82 17.87 -14.42
N GLN A 569 23.83 18.07 -13.09
CA GLN A 569 22.81 18.80 -12.35
C GLN A 569 21.39 18.22 -12.55
N GLY A 570 21.27 16.89 -12.55
CA GLY A 570 19.98 16.20 -12.71
C GLY A 570 19.43 16.20 -14.14
N LYS A 571 20.24 16.49 -15.17
CA LYS A 571 19.79 16.46 -16.58
C LYS A 571 19.82 15.06 -17.21
N LEU A 572 20.54 14.11 -16.61
CA LEU A 572 20.63 12.73 -17.09
C LEU A 572 19.71 11.82 -16.27
N SER A 573 19.20 10.78 -16.91
CA SER A 573 18.28 9.80 -16.31
C SER A 573 18.58 8.39 -16.82
N CYS A 574 17.88 7.39 -16.28
CA CYS A 574 17.89 6.03 -16.81
C CYS A 574 17.60 6.01 -18.34
N ILE A 575 16.67 6.87 -18.81
CA ILE A 575 16.29 6.92 -20.22
C ILE A 575 17.24 7.71 -21.13
N THR A 576 18.29 8.34 -20.57
CA THR A 576 19.39 8.87 -21.39
C THR A 576 20.07 7.75 -22.18
N CYS A 577 20.18 6.57 -21.59
CA CYS A 577 20.95 5.44 -22.12
C CYS A 577 20.08 4.30 -22.67
N HIS A 578 18.94 4.00 -22.04
CA HIS A 578 18.05 2.89 -22.42
C HIS A 578 16.64 3.38 -22.72
N ASP A 579 16.03 2.95 -23.82
CA ASP A 579 14.59 3.13 -24.03
C ASP A 579 13.82 2.00 -23.31
N PRO A 580 12.95 2.29 -22.32
CA PRO A 580 12.18 1.26 -21.61
C PRO A 580 11.12 0.58 -22.49
N HIS A 581 10.76 1.15 -23.64
CA HIS A 581 9.87 0.54 -24.63
C HIS A 581 10.61 -0.37 -25.62
N SER A 582 11.94 -0.36 -25.66
CA SER A 582 12.67 -1.15 -26.65
C SER A 582 12.77 -2.62 -26.26
N SER A 583 12.59 -3.49 -27.26
CA SER A 583 12.86 -4.92 -27.21
C SER A 583 14.27 -5.28 -27.71
N GLU A 584 14.99 -4.33 -28.31
CA GLU A 584 16.26 -4.60 -28.98
C GLU A 584 17.43 -4.74 -28.01
N LYS A 585 18.37 -5.64 -28.36
CA LYS A 585 19.66 -5.77 -27.66
C LYS A 585 20.58 -4.62 -28.07
N ILE A 586 20.40 -3.46 -27.42
CA ILE A 586 21.22 -2.26 -27.61
C ILE A 586 22.71 -2.63 -27.55
N ALA A 587 23.43 -2.39 -28.64
CA ALA A 587 24.85 -2.72 -28.76
C ALA A 587 25.73 -1.85 -27.86
N THR A 588 26.85 -2.41 -27.37
CA THR A 588 27.82 -1.72 -26.49
C THR A 588 28.22 -0.33 -27.02
N VAL A 589 28.51 -0.23 -28.32
CA VAL A 589 28.90 1.01 -29.00
C VAL A 589 27.85 2.13 -28.86
N THR A 590 26.56 1.79 -28.77
CA THR A 590 25.48 2.77 -28.59
C THR A 590 25.58 3.46 -27.24
N PHE A 591 25.91 2.73 -26.16
CA PHE A 591 26.15 3.31 -24.84
C PHE A 591 27.43 4.14 -24.80
N GLU A 592 28.50 3.67 -25.45
CA GLU A 592 29.77 4.40 -25.52
C GLU A 592 29.60 5.74 -26.26
N SER A 593 28.75 5.80 -27.28
CA SER A 593 28.39 7.05 -27.96
C SER A 593 27.77 8.09 -27.02
N LYS A 594 27.02 7.67 -25.99
CA LYS A 594 26.44 8.56 -24.95
C LYS A 594 27.52 9.12 -24.03
N CYS A 595 28.50 8.30 -23.65
CA CYS A 595 29.65 8.76 -22.86
C CYS A 595 30.50 9.77 -23.65
N ILE A 596 30.81 9.47 -24.91
CA ILE A 596 31.72 10.28 -25.74
C ILE A 596 31.18 11.70 -25.96
N GLN A 597 29.84 11.89 -26.07
CA GLN A 597 29.19 13.21 -26.19
C GLN A 597 29.60 14.24 -25.12
N CYS A 598 30.06 13.81 -23.93
CA CYS A 598 30.60 14.70 -22.90
C CYS A 598 32.08 14.44 -22.55
N HIS A 599 32.69 13.38 -23.08
CA HIS A 599 34.06 12.96 -22.77
C HIS A 599 35.05 13.10 -23.94
N SER A 600 34.62 13.57 -25.11
CA SER A 600 35.51 14.06 -26.19
C SER A 600 35.90 15.53 -25.97
N ARG A 601 37.19 15.85 -26.13
CA ARG A 601 37.66 17.23 -26.36
C ARG A 601 37.48 17.63 -27.84
N PRO A 602 37.54 18.93 -28.17
CA PRO A 602 37.74 19.38 -29.54
C PRO A 602 38.96 18.72 -30.19
N MET A 603 38.96 18.58 -31.52
CA MET A 603 40.08 17.99 -32.25
C MET A 603 41.33 18.86 -32.09
N VAL A 604 42.45 18.23 -31.72
CA VAL A 604 43.76 18.90 -31.61
C VAL A 604 44.55 18.63 -32.90
N GLU A 605 45.17 19.67 -33.44
CA GLU A 605 46.09 19.57 -34.58
C GLU A 605 47.44 18.99 -34.11
N VAL A 606 47.73 17.74 -34.44
CA VAL A 606 48.98 17.07 -34.09
C VAL A 606 49.91 17.05 -35.30
N LYS A 607 51.00 17.81 -35.24
CA LYS A 607 52.05 17.81 -36.28
C LYS A 607 53.07 16.73 -36.00
N ARG A 608 53.34 15.88 -37.00
CA ARG A 608 54.41 14.87 -37.00
C ARG A 608 54.98 14.74 -38.41
N ASP A 609 56.30 14.87 -38.55
CA ASP A 609 57.10 14.58 -39.74
C ASP A 609 56.41 14.94 -41.08
N ASN A 610 56.27 16.26 -41.33
CA ASN A 610 55.64 16.85 -42.51
C ASN A 610 54.16 16.47 -42.75
N SER A 611 53.48 15.88 -41.77
CA SER A 611 52.04 15.61 -41.80
C SER A 611 51.29 16.31 -40.66
N THR A 612 50.02 16.63 -40.92
CA THR A 612 49.10 17.28 -39.98
C THR A 612 47.94 16.33 -39.71
N GLU A 613 47.86 15.78 -38.50
CA GLU A 613 46.83 14.81 -38.13
C GLU A 613 45.89 15.41 -37.07
N PHE A 614 44.60 15.52 -37.37
CA PHE A 614 43.60 15.99 -36.40
C PHE A 614 43.09 14.80 -35.58
N ARG A 615 43.39 14.78 -34.28
CA ARG A 615 42.91 13.73 -33.36
C ARG A 615 41.94 14.30 -32.34
N ALA A 616 40.84 13.56 -32.11
CA ALA A 616 39.95 13.82 -30.98
C ALA A 616 40.59 13.25 -29.70
N GLU A 617 40.99 14.12 -28.77
CA GLU A 617 41.45 13.66 -27.45
C GLU A 617 40.26 13.24 -26.60
N THR A 618 40.22 11.98 -26.18
CA THR A 618 39.34 11.54 -25.10
C THR A 618 39.86 12.01 -23.75
N VAL A 619 38.96 12.37 -22.82
CA VAL A 619 39.30 12.63 -21.41
C VAL A 619 39.78 11.35 -20.67
N CYS A 620 39.71 10.18 -21.32
CA CYS A 620 40.19 8.91 -20.78
C CYS A 620 41.72 8.89 -20.60
N ARG A 621 42.19 8.56 -19.38
CA ARG A 621 43.63 8.56 -19.01
C ARG A 621 44.48 7.54 -19.80
N THR A 622 43.87 6.51 -20.38
CA THR A 622 44.55 5.52 -21.23
C THR A 622 44.50 5.87 -22.73
N GLY A 623 43.83 6.96 -23.11
CA GLY A 623 43.57 7.30 -24.52
C GLY A 623 42.55 6.39 -25.22
N ALA A 624 41.82 5.56 -24.46
CA ALA A 624 40.83 4.64 -25.03
C ALA A 624 39.59 5.38 -25.56
N THR A 625 39.26 5.13 -26.83
CA THR A 625 38.11 5.67 -27.58
C THR A 625 36.93 4.69 -27.68
N LYS A 626 37.08 3.50 -27.11
CA LYS A 626 36.14 2.37 -27.11
C LYS A 626 36.39 1.50 -25.88
N ASP A 627 35.48 0.56 -25.61
CA ASP A 627 35.50 -0.34 -24.45
C ASP A 627 35.46 0.40 -23.08
N CYS A 628 34.71 1.51 -23.06
CA CYS A 628 34.53 2.37 -21.90
C CYS A 628 33.78 1.63 -20.78
N LEU A 629 32.84 0.75 -21.13
CA LEU A 629 31.99 0.07 -20.15
C LEU A 629 32.79 -0.90 -19.27
N ASN A 630 33.79 -1.62 -19.81
CA ASN A 630 34.60 -2.57 -19.03
C ASN A 630 35.35 -1.91 -17.87
N CYS A 631 35.74 -0.63 -18.00
CA CYS A 631 36.39 0.12 -16.92
C CYS A 631 35.43 0.93 -16.04
N HIS A 632 34.37 1.52 -16.62
CA HIS A 632 33.50 2.50 -15.93
C HIS A 632 32.16 1.93 -15.46
N MET A 633 31.66 0.89 -16.11
CA MET A 633 30.38 0.23 -15.81
C MET A 633 30.53 -1.30 -15.95
N PRO A 634 31.52 -1.93 -15.28
CA PRO A 634 31.80 -3.34 -15.46
C PRO A 634 30.60 -4.21 -15.07
N ARG A 635 30.47 -5.38 -15.71
CA ARG A 635 29.58 -6.44 -15.22
C ARG A 635 30.21 -7.12 -14.02
N ILE A 636 29.48 -7.12 -12.90
CA ILE A 636 29.88 -7.73 -11.64
C ILE A 636 28.99 -8.98 -11.43
N PRO A 637 29.57 -10.14 -11.08
CA PRO A 637 28.80 -11.30 -10.63
C PRO A 637 27.94 -10.94 -9.40
N VAL A 638 26.72 -11.47 -9.33
CA VAL A 638 25.79 -11.22 -8.22
C VAL A 638 25.27 -12.54 -7.64
N PRO A 639 24.65 -12.54 -6.44
CA PRO A 639 23.81 -13.63 -5.92
C PRO A 639 22.51 -13.84 -6.74
N VAL A 640 22.70 -14.12 -8.02
CA VAL A 640 21.75 -14.66 -8.99
C VAL A 640 22.58 -15.59 -9.85
N LEU A 641 22.28 -16.89 -9.84
CA LEU A 641 23.05 -17.86 -10.60
C LEU A 641 23.03 -17.52 -12.10
N HIS A 642 24.14 -17.80 -12.78
CA HIS A 642 24.37 -17.53 -14.22
C HIS A 642 24.25 -16.06 -14.65
N GLU A 643 24.20 -15.11 -13.71
CA GLU A 643 23.93 -13.71 -14.00
C GLU A 643 25.02 -12.74 -13.52
N SER A 644 25.22 -11.68 -14.30
CA SER A 644 26.10 -10.56 -13.97
C SER A 644 25.47 -9.23 -14.37
N LEU A 645 25.64 -8.22 -13.52
CA LEU A 645 24.96 -6.93 -13.65
C LEU A 645 25.96 -5.78 -13.73
N THR A 646 25.62 -4.78 -14.53
CA THR A 646 26.40 -3.57 -14.76
C THR A 646 26.46 -2.68 -13.50
N ASP A 647 27.64 -2.27 -13.02
CA ASP A 647 27.75 -1.27 -11.93
C ASP A 647 27.31 0.11 -12.45
N HIS A 648 26.10 0.51 -12.07
CA HIS A 648 25.48 1.77 -12.48
C HIS A 648 26.01 3.00 -11.73
N TYR A 649 26.99 2.87 -10.83
CA TYR A 649 27.63 4.03 -10.18
C TYR A 649 28.58 4.80 -11.15
N ILE A 650 28.89 4.26 -12.33
CA ILE A 650 29.67 4.91 -13.40
C ILE A 650 31.02 5.48 -12.87
N ARG A 651 31.90 4.58 -12.43
CA ARG A 651 33.19 4.88 -11.80
C ARG A 651 34.28 3.96 -12.37
N VAL A 652 35.52 4.43 -12.42
CA VAL A 652 36.65 3.52 -12.64
C VAL A 652 36.73 2.57 -11.44
N ARG A 653 36.40 1.30 -11.64
CA ARG A 653 36.70 0.24 -10.67
C ARG A 653 38.20 -0.03 -10.70
N LYS A 654 38.82 -0.18 -9.54
CA LYS A 654 40.23 -0.61 -9.40
C LYS A 654 40.28 -2.11 -9.19
#